data_AF-A0A1V1SRV9-F1
#
_entry.id   AF-A0A1V1SRV9-F1
#
_cell.length_a   1.000
_cell.length_b   1.000
_cell.length_c   1.000
_cell.angle_alpha   90.00
_cell.angle_beta   90.00
_cell.angle_gamma   90.00
#
_symmetry.space_group_name_H-M   'P 1'
#
loop_
_entity.id
_entity.type
_entity.pdbx_description
1 polymer ?
#
loop_
_entity_poly.entity_id
_entity_poly.type
_entity_poly.pdbx_seq_one_letter_code
_entity_poly.pdbx_strand_id
1 'polypeptide(L)'
;MEAGGLPTRPLSPWAQRFSYNVSGRDPILDDDEIHSGLAPVWPGMHPKFYADKPVIMTGEPTNQTIDAAFIFEMFQRSYLRGFESWQAGPLSQFVYLSDKVGIMPGGHQERDEGPVKAKKAPEPAKPGESKSPGPAKPEESKSPGPVKSGDAMDVDDADDADERLKEEVIVEIFHANRIKVDEDKWFPFLKKSRWYDTIGPDQTIGGVNWSVDNPKIWDVLSISIELLDRILKALVADKHVWLVAMSKVLTKEKWLNKTYRLETILYGLFARWDQITPVPPPDPDSVVLLSHPYYSQVCRSRNESCPIDFILNFTPENWTERLTHLMTNQTWGFTSGYDNSTSIWGVTIHRHRGMILLDNGSLRRIISDKVTLSERCYLHYNIAVTMMHEIAHSLVQYRQLDTSWPANLPSINWVGAPTYLEPFVDFDGATEMGFAAEQRIFGGEFFIGSKSTVYLAFARSPTPIALVSIGSGTLLDRLTTQQTALLLILWLARTCKDLPLGPYRMGWPEPFKEPEDELERMYPDHPVFQIGSPIYTHRIPSLHVSKLLSAQFWDDQTILRKSDDSFHFRPLITNTTIFRGLDVYLAYNPTQLINPLPTQLLPGEAEMIQAWKDREKDMHTARSSWYLAALDSWLLSPWANYKQRQSILRFARGFARKDELECRFIAEQLVERIPWKEGRQEYLDAVLSENIPFQWIYHAIGLLMLAALPIRNHPLVNNDEYDSVTTFVPSREATQLHIRTDVLRPRVKDMRIVEPAELWDPLGRPEAGKITNFYHEDYINLIDALFKELGANNVEVSMPWVREITRTADDLRTQRRAVRRGTRGKETWAAWRFIVPAYTKTTAKFQDGRWVTIVP
;
A
#
# COMPACT_ATOMS: atom_id res chain seq x y z
N MET A 1 55.42 28.07 -18.13
CA MET A 1 54.36 28.37 -17.15
C MET A 1 53.33 27.28 -17.28
N GLU A 2 53.45 26.32 -16.37
CA GLU A 2 52.66 25.10 -16.29
C GLU A 2 51.33 25.44 -15.61
N ALA A 3 50.22 25.04 -16.21
CA ALA A 3 48.96 24.85 -15.51
C ALA A 3 48.76 23.33 -15.41
N GLY A 4 49.14 22.77 -14.26
CA GLY A 4 49.02 21.35 -13.97
C GLY A 4 47.54 20.96 -13.83
N GLY A 5 47.00 20.34 -14.87
CA GLY A 5 45.74 19.61 -14.77
C GLY A 5 45.97 18.34 -13.94
N LEU A 6 45.31 18.25 -12.78
CA LEU A 6 45.27 17.02 -12.00
C LEU A 6 44.74 15.87 -12.86
N PRO A 7 45.34 14.66 -12.77
CA PRO A 7 44.84 13.50 -13.47
C PRO A 7 43.47 13.14 -12.87
N THR A 8 42.41 13.27 -13.66
CA THR A 8 41.15 12.64 -13.33
C THR A 8 41.40 11.14 -13.30
N ARG A 9 41.28 10.55 -12.10
CA ARG A 9 41.29 9.09 -11.95
C ARG A 9 40.24 8.52 -12.90
N PRO A 10 40.53 7.43 -13.63
CA PRO A 10 39.48 6.73 -14.34
C PRO A 10 38.39 6.37 -13.33
N LEU A 11 37.17 6.80 -13.63
CA LEU A 11 35.99 6.36 -12.89
C LEU A 11 36.04 4.83 -12.80
N SER A 12 35.74 4.30 -11.61
CA SER A 12 35.67 2.85 -11.45
C SER A 12 34.73 2.27 -12.52
N PRO A 13 34.89 0.99 -12.92
CA PRO A 13 33.97 0.35 -13.87
C PRO A 13 32.49 0.41 -13.43
N TRP A 14 32.22 0.73 -12.17
CA TRP A 14 30.92 1.10 -11.65
C TRP A 14 30.49 2.51 -12.07
N ALA A 15 31.30 3.54 -11.84
CA ALA A 15 30.96 4.92 -12.20
C ALA A 15 30.92 5.19 -13.73
N GLN A 16 31.56 4.34 -14.54
CA GLN A 16 31.44 4.36 -16.00
C GLN A 16 30.13 3.75 -16.53
N ARG A 17 29.38 2.99 -15.70
CA ARG A 17 28.07 2.43 -16.07
C ARG A 17 26.90 3.36 -15.76
N PHE A 18 27.11 4.40 -14.94
CA PHE A 18 26.03 5.27 -14.43
C PHE A 18 26.25 6.76 -14.72
N SER A 19 27.08 7.13 -15.70
CA SER A 19 27.30 8.53 -16.08
C SER A 19 26.19 9.06 -17.02
N TYR A 20 25.26 9.82 -16.45
CA TYR A 20 24.47 10.95 -16.99
C TYR A 20 24.24 11.03 -18.53
N ASN A 21 23.05 10.63 -18.99
CA ASN A 21 22.49 11.11 -20.27
C ASN A 21 20.97 11.34 -20.14
N VAL A 22 20.51 12.51 -20.57
CA VAL A 22 19.19 13.12 -20.28
C VAL A 22 18.06 12.56 -21.17
N SER A 23 18.07 11.26 -21.45
CA SER A 23 17.02 10.54 -22.18
C SER A 23 16.66 9.20 -21.54
N GLY A 24 17.06 8.99 -20.30
CA GLY A 24 16.87 7.74 -19.57
C GLY A 24 16.94 7.89 -18.04
N ARG A 25 16.75 9.11 -17.51
CA ARG A 25 16.37 9.26 -16.11
C ARG A 25 14.96 8.70 -15.96
N ASP A 26 14.87 7.52 -15.39
CA ASP A 26 13.61 6.91 -15.00
C ASP A 26 13.26 7.51 -13.64
N PRO A 27 12.13 8.24 -13.52
CA PRO A 27 11.72 8.92 -12.29
C PRO A 27 11.77 8.01 -11.07
N ILE A 28 11.68 6.69 -11.27
CA ILE A 28 11.67 5.68 -10.23
C ILE A 28 13.09 5.15 -9.90
N LEU A 29 14.07 5.19 -10.83
CA LEU A 29 15.41 4.56 -10.70
C LEU A 29 16.41 5.29 -9.82
N ASP A 30 16.50 6.60 -9.97
CA ASP A 30 17.56 7.41 -9.34
C ASP A 30 17.11 8.05 -8.02
N ASP A 31 15.93 7.68 -7.52
CA ASP A 31 15.31 8.35 -6.40
C ASP A 31 15.58 7.61 -5.08
N ASP A 32 16.59 8.10 -4.37
CA ASP A 32 16.66 7.99 -2.91
C ASP A 32 15.48 8.72 -2.23
N GLU A 33 14.65 9.41 -3.00
CA GLU A 33 13.47 10.18 -2.59
C GLU A 33 12.20 9.33 -2.77
N ILE A 34 11.31 9.42 -1.79
CA ILE A 34 10.26 8.43 -1.49
C ILE A 34 9.05 8.54 -2.45
N HIS A 35 9.11 9.46 -3.42
CA HIS A 35 7.95 10.06 -4.08
C HIS A 35 7.79 9.76 -5.58
N SER A 36 8.76 9.08 -6.20
CA SER A 36 8.79 8.81 -7.65
C SER A 36 7.55 8.18 -8.26
N GLY A 37 6.89 7.27 -7.54
CA GLY A 37 5.67 6.66 -8.02
C GLY A 37 4.41 7.54 -7.84
N LEU A 38 4.54 8.83 -7.50
CA LEU A 38 3.49 9.86 -7.61
C LEU A 38 3.70 10.83 -8.76
N ALA A 39 4.85 10.83 -9.42
CA ALA A 39 5.05 11.68 -10.57
C ALA A 39 4.31 11.06 -11.77
N PRO A 40 3.26 11.69 -12.33
CA PRO A 40 2.67 11.22 -13.56
C PRO A 40 3.73 11.27 -14.64
N VAL A 41 3.76 10.23 -15.47
CA VAL A 41 4.68 10.15 -16.61
C VAL A 41 4.40 11.26 -17.62
N TRP A 42 3.12 11.65 -17.78
CA TRP A 42 2.72 12.69 -18.73
C TRP A 42 1.45 13.45 -18.32
N PRO A 43 1.46 14.79 -18.21
CA PRO A 43 2.65 15.63 -18.23
C PRO A 43 3.59 15.23 -17.08
N GLY A 44 4.89 15.24 -17.35
CA GLY A 44 5.90 14.86 -16.37
C GLY A 44 5.85 15.78 -15.15
N MET A 45 5.95 15.21 -13.96
CA MET A 45 6.28 15.98 -12.75
C MET A 45 7.58 15.48 -12.16
N HIS A 46 8.24 16.32 -11.38
CA HIS A 46 9.37 15.86 -10.60
C HIS A 46 8.88 14.94 -9.47
N PRO A 47 9.50 13.76 -9.28
CA PRO A 47 9.30 12.88 -8.12
C PRO A 47 9.26 13.62 -6.78
N LYS A 48 10.36 14.30 -6.44
CA LYS A 48 10.47 15.17 -5.26
C LYS A 48 9.41 16.25 -5.19
N PHE A 49 9.37 17.11 -6.20
CA PHE A 49 8.58 18.33 -6.20
C PHE A 49 7.16 18.07 -6.70
N TYR A 50 6.52 17.01 -6.19
CA TYR A 50 5.18 16.66 -6.63
C TYR A 50 4.14 17.72 -6.22
N ALA A 51 4.47 18.65 -5.31
CA ALA A 51 3.65 19.82 -5.00
C ALA A 51 3.67 20.92 -6.09
N ASP A 52 4.62 20.87 -7.03
CA ASP A 52 4.75 21.89 -8.08
C ASP A 52 3.80 21.69 -9.26
N LYS A 53 3.76 22.71 -10.14
CA LYS A 53 2.99 22.64 -11.38
C LYS A 53 3.64 21.65 -12.34
N PRO A 54 2.84 20.82 -13.04
CA PRO A 54 3.38 19.92 -14.05
C PRO A 54 4.03 20.72 -15.18
N VAL A 55 5.13 20.18 -15.75
CA VAL A 55 5.74 20.78 -16.94
C VAL A 55 4.81 20.48 -18.12
N ILE A 56 4.13 21.52 -18.63
CA ILE A 56 3.21 21.39 -19.76
C ILE A 56 4.03 21.14 -21.04
N MET A 57 4.16 19.88 -21.41
CA MET A 57 4.77 19.49 -22.68
C MET A 57 3.73 19.57 -23.80
N THR A 58 4.07 20.27 -24.88
CA THR A 58 3.25 20.32 -26.09
C THR A 58 3.59 19.14 -27.01
N GLY A 59 2.60 18.34 -27.37
CA GLY A 59 2.77 17.23 -28.32
C GLY A 59 1.99 15.97 -27.90
N GLU A 60 1.66 15.13 -28.88
CA GLU A 60 1.06 13.82 -28.60
C GLU A 60 2.15 12.87 -28.07
N PRO A 61 1.92 12.20 -26.93
CA PRO A 61 2.87 11.22 -26.40
C PRO A 61 3.01 10.01 -27.35
N THR A 62 4.18 9.39 -27.34
CA THR A 62 4.38 8.13 -28.09
C THR A 62 3.49 7.01 -27.52
N ASN A 63 3.20 5.96 -28.30
CA ASN A 63 2.46 4.81 -27.77
C ASN A 63 3.12 4.20 -26.50
N GLN A 64 4.45 4.19 -26.42
CA GLN A 64 5.14 3.70 -25.21
C GLN A 64 4.88 4.61 -24.01
N THR A 65 4.91 5.93 -24.22
CA THR A 65 4.58 6.93 -23.20
C THR A 65 3.12 6.84 -22.77
N ILE A 66 2.20 6.61 -23.72
CA ILE A 66 0.76 6.39 -23.47
C ILE A 66 0.56 5.16 -22.57
N ASP A 67 1.19 4.03 -22.91
CA ASP A 67 1.11 2.81 -22.09
C ASP A 67 1.64 3.05 -20.68
N ALA A 68 2.82 3.65 -20.56
CA ALA A 68 3.40 3.98 -19.26
C ALA A 68 2.48 4.89 -18.43
N ALA A 69 1.95 5.96 -19.04
CA ALA A 69 1.05 6.90 -18.37
C ALA A 69 -0.23 6.21 -17.88
N PHE A 70 -0.90 5.43 -18.73
CA PHE A 70 -2.17 4.81 -18.36
C PHE A 70 -2.03 3.61 -17.42
N ILE A 71 -0.98 2.79 -17.54
CA ILE A 71 -0.69 1.76 -16.53
C ILE A 71 -0.51 2.41 -15.18
N PHE A 72 0.27 3.48 -15.12
CA PHE A 72 0.61 4.14 -13.89
C PHE A 72 -0.62 4.78 -13.26
N GLU A 73 -1.45 5.46 -14.05
CA GLU A 73 -2.73 5.99 -13.58
C GLU A 73 -3.70 4.90 -13.14
N MET A 74 -3.81 3.79 -13.86
CA MET A 74 -4.66 2.66 -13.43
C MET A 74 -4.14 2.05 -12.14
N PHE A 75 -2.83 1.84 -12.03
CA PHE A 75 -2.21 1.35 -10.82
C PHE A 75 -2.50 2.29 -9.65
N GLN A 76 -2.32 3.60 -9.84
CA GLN A 76 -2.59 4.60 -8.82
C GLN A 76 -4.06 4.72 -8.46
N ARG A 77 -4.96 4.76 -9.42
CA ARG A 77 -6.41 4.75 -9.14
C ARG A 77 -6.79 3.47 -8.39
N SER A 78 -6.19 2.34 -8.70
CA SER A 78 -6.45 1.11 -7.96
C SER A 78 -5.86 1.12 -6.55
N TYR A 79 -4.58 1.52 -6.43
CA TYR A 79 -3.80 1.49 -5.19
C TYR A 79 -4.24 2.58 -4.21
N LEU A 80 -4.47 3.79 -4.74
CA LEU A 80 -4.88 4.97 -3.99
C LEU A 80 -6.41 5.16 -4.02
N ARG A 81 -7.22 4.19 -4.49
CA ARG A 81 -8.69 4.25 -4.46
C ARG A 81 -9.31 5.47 -5.17
N GLY A 82 -8.93 5.68 -6.43
CA GLY A 82 -9.45 6.74 -7.30
C GLY A 82 -8.65 8.04 -7.27
N PHE A 83 -7.53 8.06 -6.53
CA PHE A 83 -6.66 9.24 -6.47
C PHE A 83 -5.57 9.17 -7.51
N GLU A 84 -5.32 10.29 -8.16
CA GLU A 84 -4.34 10.43 -9.23
C GLU A 84 -3.11 11.17 -8.72
N SER A 85 -1.93 10.79 -9.21
CA SER A 85 -0.63 11.46 -8.97
C SER A 85 -0.70 12.97 -8.73
N TRP A 86 -1.25 13.69 -9.71
CA TRP A 86 -1.24 15.16 -9.73
C TRP A 86 -2.07 15.74 -8.59
N GLN A 87 -3.02 14.98 -8.05
CA GLN A 87 -3.88 15.39 -6.95
C GLN A 87 -3.14 15.39 -5.61
N ALA A 88 -2.02 14.65 -5.49
CA ALA A 88 -1.19 14.56 -4.29
C ALA A 88 -0.61 15.91 -3.88
N GLY A 89 -0.14 16.66 -4.88
CA GLY A 89 0.52 17.95 -4.69
C GLY A 89 -0.34 18.93 -3.92
N PRO A 90 -1.53 19.32 -4.43
CA PRO A 90 -2.41 20.27 -3.74
C PRO A 90 -2.73 19.86 -2.30
N LEU A 91 -3.01 18.57 -2.03
CA LEU A 91 -3.32 18.08 -0.68
C LEU A 91 -2.17 18.21 0.32
N SER A 92 -0.94 18.11 -0.18
CA SER A 92 0.29 18.10 0.62
C SER A 92 0.98 19.46 0.64
N GLN A 93 0.51 20.40 -0.18
CA GLN A 93 1.19 21.66 -0.44
C GLN A 93 1.23 22.58 0.78
N PHE A 94 0.26 22.48 1.68
CA PHE A 94 0.05 23.45 2.75
C PHE A 94 -0.15 22.79 4.10
N VAL A 95 0.59 23.26 5.10
CA VAL A 95 0.33 22.93 6.51
C VAL A 95 -0.05 24.19 7.27
N TYR A 96 -0.85 24.02 8.31
CA TYR A 96 -1.32 25.10 9.16
C TYR A 96 -1.18 24.71 10.63
N LEU A 97 -0.21 25.30 11.33
CA LEU A 97 0.03 25.04 12.75
C LEU A 97 -0.50 26.15 13.65
N SER A 98 -0.43 27.41 13.22
CA SER A 98 -1.02 28.48 14.02
C SER A 98 -1.30 29.74 13.23
N ASP A 99 -2.23 30.57 13.72
CA ASP A 99 -2.51 31.91 13.15
C ASP A 99 -1.26 32.79 13.13
N LYS A 100 -0.36 32.61 14.11
CA LYS A 100 0.89 33.37 14.22
C LYS A 100 1.85 33.07 13.08
N VAL A 101 1.90 31.81 12.65
CA VAL A 101 2.79 31.35 11.58
C VAL A 101 2.12 31.47 10.20
N GLY A 102 0.79 31.35 10.17
CA GLY A 102 0.03 31.28 8.93
C GLY A 102 0.20 29.95 8.20
N ILE A 103 -0.09 29.97 6.90
CA ILE A 103 0.06 28.82 6.02
C ILE A 103 1.54 28.66 5.66
N MET A 104 2.07 27.44 5.79
CA MET A 104 3.44 27.10 5.40
C MET A 104 3.46 26.09 4.24
N PRO A 105 4.54 26.05 3.44
CA PRO A 105 4.76 24.96 2.49
C PRO A 105 4.88 23.63 3.24
N GLY A 106 4.09 22.65 2.80
CA GLY A 106 4.05 21.31 3.36
C GLY A 106 4.82 20.27 2.56
N GLY A 107 4.94 20.43 1.25
CA GLY A 107 5.62 19.49 0.34
C GLY A 107 6.87 20.12 -0.28
N HIS A 108 7.74 19.30 -0.88
CA HIS A 108 8.89 19.83 -1.63
C HIS A 108 8.39 20.67 -2.81
N GLN A 109 8.90 21.88 -2.94
CA GLN A 109 8.73 22.73 -4.12
C GLN A 109 10.10 23.12 -4.67
N GLU A 110 10.26 23.16 -5.99
CA GLU A 110 11.52 23.51 -6.65
C GLU A 110 11.97 24.92 -6.25
N ARG A 111 11.03 25.82 -5.98
CA ARG A 111 11.34 27.16 -5.47
C ARG A 111 11.98 27.18 -4.09
N ASP A 112 11.76 26.13 -3.29
CA ASP A 112 12.29 26.03 -1.93
C ASP A 112 13.76 25.53 -1.95
N GLU A 113 14.14 24.78 -2.98
CA GLU A 113 15.47 24.18 -3.21
C GLU A 113 16.31 24.92 -4.28
N GLY A 114 15.99 26.20 -4.54
CA GLY A 114 16.68 27.00 -5.56
C GLY A 114 16.50 26.44 -7.00
N PRO A 115 16.93 27.18 -8.04
CA PRO A 115 16.92 26.61 -9.39
C PRO A 115 17.90 25.44 -9.43
N VAL A 116 17.38 24.21 -9.52
CA VAL A 116 18.21 23.04 -9.84
C VAL A 116 18.97 23.37 -11.12
N LYS A 117 20.27 23.68 -11.02
CA LYS A 117 21.10 24.06 -12.19
C LYS A 117 20.92 22.95 -13.23
N ALA A 118 20.17 23.23 -14.30
CA ALA A 118 19.96 22.29 -15.38
C ALA A 118 21.34 21.90 -15.91
N LYS A 119 21.82 20.70 -15.56
CA LYS A 119 23.16 20.25 -15.97
C LYS A 119 23.20 20.32 -17.50
N LYS A 120 24.04 21.23 -17.99
CA LYS A 120 24.26 21.46 -19.43
C LYS A 120 24.52 20.10 -20.06
N ALA A 121 23.68 19.70 -21.02
CA ALA A 121 23.82 18.41 -21.70
C ALA A 121 25.27 18.26 -22.19
N PRO A 122 25.93 17.11 -21.96
CA PRO A 122 27.32 16.95 -22.35
C PRO A 122 27.44 17.15 -23.86
N GLU A 123 28.41 17.97 -24.28
CA GLU A 123 28.73 18.12 -25.69
C GLU A 123 29.04 16.72 -26.27
N PRO A 124 28.46 16.36 -27.44
CA PRO A 124 28.66 15.04 -28.02
C PRO A 124 30.15 14.79 -28.24
N ALA A 125 30.65 13.70 -27.66
CA ALA A 125 32.04 13.30 -27.77
C ALA A 125 32.44 13.14 -29.24
N LYS A 126 33.53 13.83 -29.64
CA LYS A 126 34.13 13.65 -30.97
C LYS A 126 34.65 12.21 -31.11
N PRO A 127 34.29 11.49 -32.19
CA PRO A 127 34.70 10.11 -32.36
C PRO A 127 36.16 10.03 -32.84
N GLY A 128 37.00 9.36 -32.07
CA GLY A 128 38.27 8.81 -32.55
C GLY A 128 39.49 9.21 -31.73
N GLU A 129 39.82 8.41 -30.71
CA GLU A 129 41.21 8.07 -30.37
C GLU A 129 41.21 6.93 -29.34
N SER A 130 41.57 5.72 -29.77
CA SER A 130 41.83 4.59 -28.86
C SER A 130 43.31 4.59 -28.49
N LYS A 131 43.62 4.54 -27.19
CA LYS A 131 44.97 4.26 -26.70
C LYS A 131 44.96 3.05 -25.78
N SER A 132 45.86 2.11 -26.08
CA SER A 132 46.04 0.81 -25.42
C SER A 132 46.59 0.96 -23.99
N PRO A 133 46.25 0.04 -23.06
CA PRO A 133 46.70 0.12 -21.68
C PRO A 133 48.11 -0.46 -21.51
N GLY A 134 49.02 0.34 -20.92
CA GLY A 134 50.34 -0.09 -20.45
C GLY A 134 50.32 -0.59 -18.99
N PRO A 135 51.36 -1.33 -18.56
CA PRO A 135 51.34 -2.10 -17.32
C PRO A 135 51.62 -1.26 -16.06
N ALA A 136 50.98 -1.65 -14.96
CA ALA A 136 51.03 -1.00 -13.65
C ALA A 136 52.41 -1.06 -12.99
N LYS A 137 52.82 0.03 -12.34
CA LYS A 137 53.96 0.10 -11.41
C LYS A 137 53.47 0.15 -9.95
N PRO A 138 54.26 -0.35 -8.98
CA PRO A 138 53.84 -0.52 -7.59
C PRO A 138 53.95 0.77 -6.76
N GLU A 139 53.07 0.87 -5.76
CA GLU A 139 52.92 1.98 -4.82
C GLU A 139 54.13 2.14 -3.89
N GLU A 140 54.61 3.38 -3.78
CA GLU A 140 55.56 3.82 -2.74
C GLU A 140 54.84 4.65 -1.69
N SER A 141 55.11 4.34 -0.42
CA SER A 141 54.57 5.00 0.77
C SER A 141 55.10 6.43 0.94
N LYS A 142 54.22 7.38 1.24
CA LYS A 142 54.61 8.74 1.67
C LYS A 142 53.99 9.10 3.02
N SER A 143 54.86 9.56 3.91
CA SER A 143 54.61 10.11 5.24
C SER A 143 53.91 11.49 5.19
N PRO A 144 53.29 11.94 6.30
CA PRO A 144 52.47 13.15 6.32
C PRO A 144 53.32 14.42 6.45
N GLY A 145 53.12 15.36 5.52
CA GLY A 145 53.59 16.75 5.61
C GLY A 145 52.49 17.70 6.12
N PRO A 146 52.86 18.92 6.55
CA PRO A 146 52.04 19.78 7.40
C PRO A 146 50.92 20.49 6.63
N VAL A 147 49.78 20.62 7.30
CA VAL A 147 48.56 21.30 6.84
C VAL A 147 48.83 22.79 6.60
N LYS A 148 48.56 23.26 5.38
CA LYS A 148 48.46 24.69 5.07
C LYS A 148 47.00 25.11 5.20
N SER A 149 46.77 26.12 6.03
CA SER A 149 45.51 26.86 6.14
C SER A 149 45.37 27.83 4.98
N GLY A 150 44.35 27.66 4.14
CA GLY A 150 43.98 28.63 3.12
C GLY A 150 43.43 28.00 1.84
N ASP A 151 42.34 27.23 1.95
CA ASP A 151 41.48 26.93 0.81
C ASP A 151 40.24 27.82 0.93
N ALA A 152 40.04 28.68 -0.08
CA ALA A 152 38.83 29.44 -0.26
C ALA A 152 37.69 28.45 -0.56
N MET A 153 36.59 28.55 0.19
CA MET A 153 35.36 27.80 -0.07
C MET A 153 34.94 28.00 -1.52
N ASP A 154 34.77 26.89 -2.23
CA ASP A 154 34.17 26.87 -3.56
C ASP A 154 32.77 27.48 -3.49
N VAL A 155 32.45 28.32 -4.48
CA VAL A 155 31.18 29.08 -4.55
C VAL A 155 29.95 28.17 -4.62
N ASP A 156 30.11 26.87 -4.87
CA ASP A 156 29.04 25.88 -4.86
C ASP A 156 28.60 25.44 -3.45
N ASP A 157 29.37 25.71 -2.37
CA ASP A 157 28.97 25.36 -0.98
C ASP A 157 28.06 26.41 -0.33
N ALA A 158 27.96 27.62 -0.91
CA ALA A 158 27.20 28.73 -0.33
C ALA A 158 25.68 28.59 -0.55
N ASP A 159 25.27 28.04 -1.69
CA ASP A 159 23.85 27.84 -2.03
C ASP A 159 23.24 26.69 -1.20
N ASP A 160 23.97 25.56 -1.06
CA ASP A 160 23.58 24.43 -0.21
C ASP A 160 23.44 24.83 1.28
N ALA A 161 24.18 25.84 1.73
CA ALA A 161 24.11 26.34 3.10
C ALA A 161 22.84 27.18 3.37
N ASP A 162 22.38 27.98 2.40
CA ASP A 162 21.14 28.78 2.52
C ASP A 162 19.88 27.90 2.49
N GLU A 163 19.91 26.81 1.72
CA GLU A 163 18.78 25.87 1.61
C GLU A 163 18.60 25.04 2.88
N ARG A 164 19.70 24.50 3.42
CA ARG A 164 19.66 23.82 4.73
C ARG A 164 19.11 24.74 5.81
N LEU A 165 19.44 26.03 5.75
CA LEU A 165 18.93 27.03 6.68
C LEU A 165 17.40 27.18 6.58
N LYS A 166 16.81 27.11 5.37
CA LYS A 166 15.35 27.21 5.18
C LYS A 166 14.61 25.98 5.68
N GLU A 167 15.10 24.78 5.37
CA GLU A 167 14.52 23.55 5.89
C GLU A 167 14.62 23.47 7.42
N GLU A 168 15.78 23.83 7.98
CA GLU A 168 15.99 23.93 9.42
C GLU A 168 15.00 24.91 10.07
N VAL A 169 14.77 26.08 9.47
CA VAL A 169 13.78 27.06 9.96
C VAL A 169 12.36 26.49 9.92
N ILE A 170 11.96 25.80 8.85
CA ILE A 170 10.62 25.18 8.76
C ILE A 170 10.46 24.10 9.84
N VAL A 171 11.48 23.28 10.06
CA VAL A 171 11.49 22.24 11.10
C VAL A 171 11.47 22.85 12.50
N GLU A 172 12.19 23.95 12.73
CA GLU A 172 12.14 24.72 13.98
C GLU A 172 10.74 25.30 14.23
N ILE A 173 10.10 25.87 13.20
CA ILE A 173 8.73 26.38 13.29
C ILE A 173 7.77 25.24 13.63
N PHE A 174 7.92 24.07 12.99
CA PHE A 174 7.15 22.88 13.33
C PHE A 174 7.34 22.49 14.79
N HIS A 175 8.58 22.35 15.27
CA HIS A 175 8.86 22.01 16.65
C HIS A 175 8.35 23.06 17.64
N ALA A 176 8.37 24.35 17.27
CA ALA A 176 7.89 25.45 18.09
C ALA A 176 6.36 25.43 18.24
N ASN A 177 5.61 25.14 17.16
CA ASN A 177 4.16 25.28 17.11
C ASN A 177 3.37 23.98 17.23
N ARG A 178 4.01 22.82 17.10
CA ARG A 178 3.37 21.52 17.36
C ARG A 178 3.06 21.33 18.85
N ILE A 179 2.20 20.36 19.15
CA ILE A 179 1.94 19.87 20.51
C ILE A 179 3.24 19.58 21.27
N LYS A 180 3.29 20.02 22.52
CA LYS A 180 4.41 19.77 23.43
C LYS A 180 4.16 18.45 24.16
N VAL A 181 5.17 17.60 24.12
CA VAL A 181 5.17 16.31 24.83
C VAL A 181 5.27 16.59 26.33
N ASP A 182 4.31 16.04 27.10
CA ASP A 182 4.28 16.10 28.56
C ASP A 182 3.96 14.70 29.12
N GLU A 183 4.99 13.88 29.23
CA GLU A 183 4.88 12.46 29.62
C GLU A 183 4.29 12.26 31.03
N ASP A 184 4.43 13.25 31.91
CA ASP A 184 3.91 13.19 33.26
C ASP A 184 2.38 13.18 33.27
N LYS A 185 1.78 13.89 32.30
CA LYS A 185 0.33 13.96 32.13
C LYS A 185 -0.25 12.76 31.41
N TRP A 186 0.55 11.93 30.74
CA TRP A 186 0.02 10.81 29.96
C TRP A 186 -0.75 9.81 30.81
N PHE A 187 -1.72 9.15 30.18
CA PHE A 187 -2.32 7.95 30.75
C PHE A 187 -1.23 6.93 31.14
N PRO A 188 -1.34 6.23 32.29
CA PRO A 188 -0.29 5.32 32.77
C PRO A 188 0.08 4.18 31.81
N PHE A 189 -0.84 3.80 30.92
CA PHE A 189 -0.62 2.74 29.93
C PHE A 189 0.11 3.22 28.66
N LEU A 190 0.27 4.54 28.46
CA LEU A 190 1.02 5.13 27.34
C LEU A 190 2.48 5.44 27.68
N LYS A 191 2.82 5.46 28.98
CA LYS A 191 4.16 5.80 29.47
C LYS A 191 5.23 4.83 28.96
N LYS A 192 6.45 5.34 28.83
CA LYS A 192 7.64 4.60 28.38
C LYS A 192 7.88 3.29 29.14
N SER A 193 7.54 3.27 30.43
CA SER A 193 7.58 2.08 31.29
C SER A 193 6.66 0.93 30.85
N ARG A 194 5.84 1.10 29.82
CA ARG A 194 4.92 0.09 29.25
C ARG A 194 5.38 -0.46 27.90
N TRP A 195 6.55 -0.04 27.43
CA TRP A 195 7.10 -0.44 26.13
C TRP A 195 8.13 -1.56 26.27
N TYR A 196 8.10 -2.48 25.32
CA TYR A 196 9.12 -3.49 25.08
C TYR A 196 10.01 -3.05 23.92
N ASP A 197 11.30 -3.26 24.12
CA ASP A 197 12.28 -3.29 23.05
C ASP A 197 12.14 -4.60 22.29
N THR A 198 12.26 -4.53 20.97
CA THR A 198 12.08 -5.70 20.11
C THR A 198 13.42 -6.14 19.53
N ILE A 199 13.77 -7.40 19.77
CA ILE A 199 15.02 -8.01 19.31
C ILE A 199 14.69 -9.07 18.25
N GLY A 200 15.13 -8.83 17.03
CA GLY A 200 14.95 -9.73 15.89
C GLY A 200 16.00 -9.53 14.79
N PRO A 201 16.23 -10.54 13.92
CA PRO A 201 17.33 -10.56 12.94
C PRO A 201 17.28 -9.46 11.88
N ASP A 202 16.13 -8.83 11.66
CA ASP A 202 15.90 -7.74 10.69
C ASP A 202 15.39 -6.43 11.35
N GLN A 203 15.48 -6.34 12.67
CA GLN A 203 14.93 -5.23 13.47
C GLN A 203 16.01 -4.29 13.99
N THR A 204 16.97 -3.93 13.13
CA THR A 204 17.97 -2.93 13.51
C THR A 204 17.91 -1.66 12.67
N ILE A 205 18.05 -0.50 13.30
CA ILE A 205 18.35 0.78 12.65
C ILE A 205 19.85 0.99 12.80
N GLY A 206 20.60 1.00 11.69
CA GLY A 206 22.06 1.17 11.76
C GLY A 206 22.77 0.12 12.62
N GLY A 207 22.21 -1.10 12.74
CA GLY A 207 22.74 -2.16 13.59
C GLY A 207 22.26 -2.16 15.05
N VAL A 208 21.41 -1.22 15.47
CA VAL A 208 20.85 -1.14 16.83
C VAL A 208 19.38 -1.56 16.86
N ASN A 209 18.97 -2.35 17.85
CA ASN A 209 17.58 -2.82 18.04
C ASN A 209 16.56 -1.67 18.12
N TRP A 210 15.31 -1.94 17.72
CA TRP A 210 14.18 -1.03 17.95
C TRP A 210 13.88 -0.97 19.44
N SER A 211 14.25 0.14 20.06
CA SER A 211 14.15 0.36 21.50
C SER A 211 13.63 1.76 21.78
N VAL A 212 12.71 1.87 22.73
CA VAL A 212 12.25 3.18 23.22
C VAL A 212 13.33 3.89 24.06
N ASP A 213 14.35 3.16 24.50
CA ASP A 213 15.50 3.76 25.20
C ASP A 213 16.46 4.48 24.23
N ASN A 214 16.30 4.29 22.91
CA ASN A 214 16.97 5.12 21.93
C ASN A 214 16.26 6.51 21.85
N PRO A 215 16.95 7.61 22.20
CA PRO A 215 16.34 8.93 22.23
C PRO A 215 15.79 9.35 20.86
N LYS A 216 16.45 8.98 19.75
CA LYS A 216 15.95 9.32 18.41
C LYS A 216 14.60 8.68 18.08
N ILE A 217 14.39 7.44 18.53
CA ILE A 217 13.12 6.74 18.34
C ILE A 217 12.05 7.36 19.23
N TRP A 218 12.38 7.61 20.51
CA TRP A 218 11.46 8.16 21.49
C TRP A 218 11.05 9.60 21.17
N ASP A 219 11.98 10.46 20.74
CA ASP A 219 11.73 11.87 20.38
C ASP A 219 10.69 12.00 19.26
N VAL A 220 10.67 11.03 18.34
CA VAL A 220 9.69 10.95 17.25
C VAL A 220 8.39 10.29 17.73
N LEU A 221 8.48 9.11 18.35
CA LEU A 221 7.31 8.34 18.76
C LEU A 221 6.46 9.07 19.81
N SER A 222 7.10 9.76 20.75
CA SER A 222 6.42 10.51 21.83
C SER A 222 5.46 11.58 21.32
N ILE A 223 5.69 12.12 20.12
CA ILE A 223 4.78 13.07 19.47
C ILE A 223 3.44 12.40 19.12
N SER A 224 3.50 11.19 18.56
CA SER A 224 2.30 10.42 18.21
C SER A 224 1.58 9.93 19.47
N ILE A 225 2.33 9.57 20.53
CA ILE A 225 1.76 9.21 21.82
C ILE A 225 1.06 10.41 22.48
N GLU A 226 1.68 11.59 22.46
CA GLU A 226 1.08 12.83 22.96
C GLU A 226 -0.21 13.16 22.21
N LEU A 227 -0.24 13.02 20.89
CA LEU A 227 -1.45 13.22 20.09
C LEU A 227 -2.57 12.25 20.52
N LEU A 228 -2.24 10.96 20.64
CA LEU A 228 -3.17 9.93 21.10
C LEU A 228 -3.71 10.21 22.51
N ASP A 229 -2.84 10.58 23.45
CA ASP A 229 -3.21 10.93 24.83
C ASP A 229 -4.21 12.09 24.86
N ARG A 230 -3.96 13.13 24.07
CA ARG A 230 -4.88 14.28 23.94
C ARG A 230 -6.22 13.89 23.31
N ILE A 231 -6.21 13.03 22.29
CA ILE A 231 -7.45 12.48 21.69
C ILE A 231 -8.25 11.71 22.75
N LEU A 232 -7.63 10.79 23.48
CA LEU A 232 -8.28 10.01 24.53
C LEU A 232 -8.85 10.91 25.64
N LYS A 233 -8.09 11.91 26.10
CA LYS A 233 -8.56 12.88 27.11
C LYS A 233 -9.73 13.71 26.61
N ALA A 234 -9.72 14.16 25.36
CA ALA A 234 -10.85 14.86 24.78
C ALA A 234 -12.09 13.96 24.70
N LEU A 235 -11.93 12.71 24.25
CA LEU A 235 -13.02 11.73 24.21
C LEU A 235 -13.61 11.47 25.62
N VAL A 236 -12.76 11.44 26.65
CA VAL A 236 -13.18 11.28 28.05
C VAL A 236 -13.86 12.55 28.59
N ALA A 237 -13.25 13.72 28.40
CA ALA A 237 -13.75 15.00 28.90
C ALA A 237 -15.12 15.35 28.31
N ASP A 238 -15.27 15.14 27.00
CA ASP A 238 -16.52 15.37 26.29
C ASP A 238 -17.54 14.26 26.51
N LYS A 239 -17.17 13.23 27.29
CA LYS A 239 -17.90 11.97 27.47
C LYS A 239 -18.41 11.47 26.14
N HIS A 240 -17.54 11.41 25.13
CA HIS A 240 -17.87 11.40 23.70
C HIS A 240 -19.17 10.63 23.40
N VAL A 241 -20.25 11.40 23.43
CA VAL A 241 -21.63 11.01 23.21
C VAL A 241 -22.00 11.76 21.95
N TRP A 242 -21.93 11.08 20.82
CA TRP A 242 -22.30 11.73 19.57
C TRP A 242 -23.78 12.10 19.65
N LEU A 243 -24.13 13.27 19.14
CA LEU A 243 -25.51 13.73 19.06
C LEU A 243 -25.64 14.28 17.65
N VAL A 244 -26.10 13.43 16.73
CA VAL A 244 -26.29 13.86 15.34
C VAL A 244 -27.38 14.90 15.30
N ALA A 245 -26.96 16.15 15.20
CA ALA A 245 -27.81 17.27 14.86
C ALA A 245 -27.58 17.70 13.39
N MET A 246 -27.63 16.76 12.44
CA MET A 246 -27.76 17.05 10.99
C MET A 246 -28.38 15.80 10.32
N SER A 247 -29.58 15.79 9.73
CA SER A 247 -30.15 16.76 8.80
C SER A 247 -31.69 16.70 8.82
N LYS A 248 -32.35 17.85 9.02
CA LYS A 248 -33.78 18.06 8.67
C LYS A 248 -33.98 18.30 7.17
N VAL A 249 -32.93 18.17 6.35
CA VAL A 249 -32.89 18.63 4.96
C VAL A 249 -32.60 17.43 4.05
N LEU A 250 -33.65 17.05 3.32
CA LEU A 250 -33.66 16.20 2.12
C LEU A 250 -33.55 14.68 2.32
N THR A 251 -34.58 14.07 2.91
CA THR A 251 -35.49 13.08 2.28
C THR A 251 -36.33 12.43 3.38
N LYS A 252 -37.56 12.00 3.04
CA LYS A 252 -38.53 11.42 3.98
C LYS A 252 -38.13 10.03 4.51
N GLU A 253 -36.93 9.55 4.21
CA GLU A 253 -36.46 8.25 4.66
C GLU A 253 -35.78 8.34 6.03
N LYS A 254 -36.45 7.69 6.98
CA LYS A 254 -36.23 7.71 8.41
C LYS A 254 -35.13 6.71 8.80
N TRP A 255 -33.94 6.81 8.20
CA TRP A 255 -32.83 5.92 8.52
C TRP A 255 -31.94 6.51 9.61
N LEU A 256 -32.10 5.95 10.82
CA LEU A 256 -31.10 5.72 11.87
C LEU A 256 -29.98 6.78 12.05
N ASN A 257 -30.23 7.72 12.98
CA ASN A 257 -29.19 8.45 13.72
C ASN A 257 -28.39 7.45 14.60
N LYS A 258 -27.57 6.62 13.97
CA LYS A 258 -26.69 5.66 14.66
C LYS A 258 -25.61 6.44 15.37
N THR A 259 -25.61 6.32 16.70
CA THR A 259 -24.76 7.10 17.60
C THR A 259 -23.77 6.15 18.25
N TYR A 260 -22.47 6.35 18.04
CA TYR A 260 -21.46 5.47 18.60
C TYR A 260 -20.38 6.25 19.33
N ARG A 261 -19.82 5.64 20.38
CA ARG A 261 -19.26 6.35 21.52
C ARG A 261 -18.06 5.60 22.09
N LEU A 262 -17.04 6.30 22.60
CA LEU A 262 -16.07 5.69 23.52
C LEU A 262 -16.80 5.06 24.72
N GLU A 263 -17.96 5.64 25.09
CA GLU A 263 -18.93 5.06 26.02
C GLU A 263 -19.26 3.59 25.71
N THR A 264 -19.52 3.27 24.43
CA THR A 264 -19.96 1.94 24.02
C THR A 264 -18.85 0.91 24.26
N ILE A 265 -17.61 1.26 23.92
CA ILE A 265 -16.44 0.39 24.17
C ILE A 265 -16.25 0.18 25.68
N LEU A 266 -16.29 1.25 26.47
CA LEU A 266 -16.03 1.18 27.92
C LEU A 266 -17.18 0.57 28.74
N TYR A 267 -18.43 0.82 28.33
CA TYR A 267 -19.63 0.62 29.17
C TYR A 267 -20.86 0.04 28.45
N GLY A 268 -20.81 -0.22 27.14
CA GLY A 268 -21.94 -0.80 26.42
C GLY A 268 -22.43 -2.13 27.04
N LEU A 269 -23.49 -2.74 26.54
CA LEU A 269 -23.85 -4.12 26.93
C LEU A 269 -23.18 -5.11 25.98
N PHE A 270 -22.40 -6.05 26.52
CA PHE A 270 -21.86 -7.16 25.73
C PHE A 270 -22.80 -8.36 25.84
N ALA A 271 -23.43 -8.79 24.74
CA ALA A 271 -24.44 -9.85 24.73
C ALA A 271 -24.28 -10.78 23.52
N ARG A 272 -24.87 -11.98 23.59
CA ARG A 272 -25.02 -12.81 22.37
C ARG A 272 -26.08 -12.20 21.46
N TRP A 273 -25.86 -12.27 20.16
CA TRP A 273 -26.77 -11.70 19.16
C TRP A 273 -28.20 -12.24 19.31
N ASP A 274 -28.34 -13.57 19.40
CA ASP A 274 -29.61 -14.31 19.49
C ASP A 274 -30.46 -14.00 20.73
N GLN A 275 -29.86 -13.39 21.76
CA GLN A 275 -30.56 -13.00 22.99
C GLN A 275 -31.22 -11.62 22.90
N ILE A 276 -30.72 -10.77 22.00
CA ILE A 276 -31.13 -9.37 21.93
C ILE A 276 -32.15 -9.17 20.81
N THR A 277 -31.97 -9.84 19.67
CA THR A 277 -32.80 -9.67 18.47
C THR A 277 -33.30 -11.01 17.94
N PRO A 278 -34.52 -11.08 17.36
CA PRO A 278 -35.00 -12.27 16.65
C PRO A 278 -34.36 -12.43 15.26
N VAL A 279 -33.63 -11.43 14.77
CA VAL A 279 -32.89 -11.52 13.51
C VAL A 279 -31.79 -12.57 13.66
N PRO A 280 -31.68 -13.56 12.74
CA PRO A 280 -30.63 -14.57 12.81
C PRO A 280 -29.25 -13.93 12.97
N PRO A 281 -28.38 -14.50 13.83
CA PRO A 281 -27.02 -14.03 13.92
C PRO A 281 -26.29 -14.34 12.61
N PRO A 282 -25.29 -13.52 12.25
CA PRO A 282 -24.48 -13.81 11.09
C PRO A 282 -23.71 -15.13 11.18
N ASP A 283 -23.13 -15.36 12.35
CA ASP A 283 -22.45 -16.58 12.75
C ASP A 283 -23.07 -17.14 14.04
N PRO A 284 -23.08 -18.47 14.27
CA PRO A 284 -23.68 -19.08 15.46
C PRO A 284 -23.19 -18.51 16.80
N ASP A 285 -21.97 -17.98 16.83
CA ASP A 285 -21.29 -17.44 18.01
C ASP A 285 -21.19 -15.91 18.01
N SER A 286 -21.97 -15.23 17.15
CA SER A 286 -21.95 -13.76 17.03
C SER A 286 -22.30 -13.08 18.35
N VAL A 287 -21.49 -12.11 18.71
CA VAL A 287 -21.65 -11.28 19.90
C VAL A 287 -21.84 -9.83 19.51
N VAL A 288 -22.66 -9.12 20.27
CA VAL A 288 -22.99 -7.73 20.03
C VAL A 288 -22.58 -6.88 21.21
N LEU A 289 -22.05 -5.71 20.90
CA LEU A 289 -21.74 -4.67 21.83
C LEU A 289 -22.73 -3.51 21.63
N LEU A 290 -23.69 -3.39 22.54
CA LEU A 290 -24.75 -2.40 22.45
C LEU A 290 -24.39 -1.12 23.18
N SER A 291 -24.54 0.01 22.50
CA SER A 291 -24.52 1.34 23.10
C SER A 291 -25.71 1.54 24.04
N HIS A 292 -25.58 2.51 24.96
CA HIS A 292 -26.67 2.91 25.85
C HIS A 292 -27.97 3.22 25.08
N PRO A 293 -27.97 4.07 24.02
CA PRO A 293 -29.20 4.38 23.29
C PRO A 293 -29.87 3.15 22.65
N TYR A 294 -29.10 2.20 22.14
CA TYR A 294 -29.66 1.01 21.50
C TYR A 294 -30.25 0.07 22.54
N TYR A 295 -29.49 -0.24 23.58
CA TYR A 295 -29.98 -1.11 24.64
C TYR A 295 -31.17 -0.49 25.38
N SER A 296 -31.19 0.83 25.59
CA SER A 296 -32.37 1.52 26.12
C SER A 296 -33.63 1.34 25.29
N GLN A 297 -33.51 1.22 23.96
CA GLN A 297 -34.65 0.90 23.10
C GLN A 297 -35.10 -0.55 23.29
N VAL A 298 -34.14 -1.48 23.44
CA VAL A 298 -34.43 -2.90 23.73
C VAL A 298 -35.19 -3.03 25.05
N CYS A 299 -34.71 -2.48 26.18
CA CYS A 299 -35.46 -2.59 27.44
C CYS A 299 -36.80 -1.85 27.39
N ARG A 300 -36.91 -0.70 26.72
CA ARG A 300 -38.21 -0.03 26.49
C ARG A 300 -39.19 -0.91 25.72
N SER A 301 -38.72 -1.61 24.68
CA SER A 301 -39.57 -2.53 23.90
C SER A 301 -40.04 -3.74 24.71
N ARG A 302 -39.26 -4.14 25.72
CA ARG A 302 -39.55 -5.24 26.64
C ARG A 302 -40.29 -4.80 27.90
N ASN A 303 -40.51 -3.49 28.08
CA ASN A 303 -41.05 -2.90 29.32
C ASN A 303 -40.22 -3.27 30.58
N GLU A 304 -38.89 -3.31 30.41
CA GLU A 304 -37.91 -3.60 31.47
C GLU A 304 -37.14 -2.33 31.85
N SER A 305 -36.60 -2.28 33.08
CA SER A 305 -35.61 -1.26 33.44
C SER A 305 -34.31 -1.52 32.68
N CYS A 306 -33.52 -0.48 32.42
CA CYS A 306 -32.24 -0.62 31.72
C CYS A 306 -31.07 -0.64 32.71
N PRO A 307 -30.42 -1.79 32.94
CA PRO A 307 -29.33 -1.92 33.92
C PRO A 307 -28.16 -0.95 33.75
N ILE A 308 -27.94 -0.41 32.55
CA ILE A 308 -26.80 0.46 32.24
C ILE A 308 -27.10 1.96 32.34
N ASP A 309 -28.30 2.35 32.77
CA ASP A 309 -28.68 3.77 32.91
C ASP A 309 -27.80 4.54 33.91
N PHE A 310 -27.08 3.84 34.80
CA PHE A 310 -26.15 4.47 35.74
C PHE A 310 -25.02 5.24 35.05
N ILE A 311 -24.65 4.88 33.81
CA ILE A 311 -23.55 5.51 33.04
C ILE A 311 -23.86 7.00 32.78
N LEU A 312 -25.14 7.36 32.67
CA LEU A 312 -25.57 8.74 32.45
C LEU A 312 -25.13 9.68 33.59
N ASN A 313 -24.87 9.13 34.79
CA ASN A 313 -24.42 9.88 35.96
C ASN A 313 -22.89 9.91 36.10
N PHE A 314 -22.14 9.20 35.25
CA PHE A 314 -20.69 9.15 35.34
C PHE A 314 -20.03 10.46 34.93
N THR A 315 -18.99 10.83 35.67
CA THR A 315 -18.14 12.00 35.45
C THR A 315 -16.96 11.63 34.54
N PRO A 316 -16.26 12.61 33.92
CA PRO A 316 -15.02 12.33 33.18
C PRO A 316 -13.97 11.58 34.01
N GLU A 317 -13.96 11.78 35.33
CA GLU A 317 -13.10 11.04 36.26
C GLU A 317 -13.44 9.56 36.29
N ASN A 318 -14.73 9.19 36.30
CA ASN A 318 -15.15 7.78 36.23
C ASN A 318 -14.76 7.12 34.90
N TRP A 319 -14.77 7.88 33.80
CA TRP A 319 -14.32 7.44 32.49
C TRP A 319 -12.81 7.24 32.43
N THR A 320 -12.06 8.18 32.99
CA THR A 320 -10.60 8.09 33.16
C THR A 320 -10.24 6.84 33.98
N GLU A 321 -10.94 6.61 35.10
CA GLU A 321 -10.73 5.46 35.97
C GLU A 321 -11.03 4.15 35.22
N ARG A 322 -12.16 4.07 34.50
CA ARG A 322 -12.53 2.89 33.71
C ARG A 322 -11.49 2.57 32.65
N LEU A 323 -11.11 3.57 31.84
CA LEU A 323 -10.13 3.42 30.77
C LEU A 323 -8.78 2.97 31.35
N THR A 324 -8.34 3.60 32.43
CA THR A 324 -7.09 3.24 33.10
C THR A 324 -7.15 1.83 33.68
N HIS A 325 -8.26 1.44 34.31
CA HIS A 325 -8.48 0.11 34.86
C HIS A 325 -8.35 -0.97 33.78
N LEU A 326 -9.12 -0.86 32.69
CA LEU A 326 -9.10 -1.83 31.58
C LEU A 326 -7.72 -1.94 30.95
N MET A 327 -7.00 -0.83 30.83
CA MET A 327 -5.69 -0.77 30.18
C MET A 327 -4.51 -0.91 31.16
N THR A 328 -4.75 -1.27 32.42
CA THR A 328 -3.69 -1.33 33.47
C THR A 328 -2.52 -2.23 33.08
N ASN A 329 -2.79 -3.29 32.32
CA ASN A 329 -1.83 -4.29 31.88
C ASN A 329 -1.41 -4.14 30.41
N GLN A 330 -1.89 -3.10 29.72
CA GLN A 330 -1.53 -2.85 28.34
C GLN A 330 -0.02 -2.62 28.22
N THR A 331 0.58 -3.24 27.21
CA THR A 331 1.99 -3.10 26.86
C THR A 331 2.16 -2.88 25.36
N TRP A 332 3.28 -2.28 24.98
CA TRP A 332 3.57 -1.88 23.62
C TRP A 332 4.87 -2.51 23.14
N GLY A 333 5.02 -2.69 21.83
CA GLY A 333 6.26 -3.13 21.22
C GLY A 333 6.35 -2.70 19.77
N PHE A 334 7.43 -3.09 19.09
CA PHE A 334 7.61 -2.85 17.67
C PHE A 334 7.52 -4.15 16.88
N THR A 335 7.18 -4.03 15.61
CA THR A 335 7.27 -5.10 14.64
C THR A 335 7.84 -4.58 13.32
N SER A 336 8.54 -5.45 12.61
CA SER A 336 8.95 -5.26 11.21
C SER A 336 8.31 -6.33 10.31
N GLY A 337 7.53 -7.25 10.89
CA GLY A 337 7.08 -8.48 10.24
C GLY A 337 5.90 -8.30 9.31
N TYR A 338 5.18 -7.17 9.40
CA TYR A 338 4.04 -6.86 8.55
C TYR A 338 4.41 -6.01 7.33
N ASP A 339 5.69 -5.64 7.19
CA ASP A 339 6.26 -4.80 6.14
C ASP A 339 6.04 -5.37 4.72
N ASN A 340 5.68 -6.64 4.53
CA ASN A 340 5.73 -7.25 3.19
C ASN A 340 4.39 -7.61 2.52
N SER A 341 3.26 -7.66 3.23
CA SER A 341 2.02 -8.15 2.58
C SER A 341 0.67 -7.65 3.08
N THR A 342 0.54 -7.20 4.33
CA THR A 342 -0.81 -7.05 4.91
C THR A 342 -1.28 -5.63 5.13
N SER A 343 -0.43 -4.61 4.96
CA SER A 343 -0.82 -3.19 5.20
C SER A 343 -1.21 -2.90 6.65
N ILE A 344 -0.83 -3.83 7.53
CA ILE A 344 -1.10 -3.78 8.96
C ILE A 344 -0.01 -2.92 9.60
N TRP A 345 -0.41 -1.77 10.12
CA TRP A 345 0.49 -0.80 10.79
C TRP A 345 0.59 -1.02 12.30
N GLY A 346 -0.36 -1.78 12.86
CA GLY A 346 -0.42 -2.16 14.25
C GLY A 346 -1.08 -3.52 14.37
N VAL A 347 -0.80 -4.26 15.44
CA VAL A 347 -1.54 -5.48 15.73
C VAL A 347 -1.66 -5.69 17.23
N THR A 348 -2.84 -6.12 17.66
CA THR A 348 -3.11 -6.52 19.03
C THR A 348 -2.95 -8.03 19.18
N ILE A 349 -2.00 -8.45 20.02
CA ILE A 349 -1.72 -9.87 20.27
C ILE A 349 -2.52 -10.33 21.48
N HIS A 350 -3.71 -10.88 21.22
CA HIS A 350 -4.63 -11.31 22.27
C HIS A 350 -4.02 -12.32 23.27
N ARG A 351 -3.18 -13.26 22.79
CA ARG A 351 -2.56 -14.29 23.64
C ARG A 351 -1.54 -13.74 24.64
N HIS A 352 -1.02 -12.53 24.39
CA HIS A 352 0.04 -11.91 25.15
C HIS A 352 -0.49 -10.71 25.93
N ARG A 353 -1.64 -10.91 26.61
CA ARG A 353 -2.33 -9.86 27.38
C ARG A 353 -2.63 -8.62 26.52
N GLY A 354 -3.08 -8.84 25.29
CA GLY A 354 -3.41 -7.75 24.36
C GLY A 354 -2.23 -6.82 24.04
N MET A 355 -0.98 -7.29 24.07
CA MET A 355 0.17 -6.48 23.69
C MET A 355 -0.03 -5.89 22.29
N ILE A 356 0.18 -4.57 22.15
CA ILE A 356 0.06 -3.87 20.88
C ILE A 356 1.44 -3.73 20.26
N LEU A 357 1.62 -4.24 19.03
CA LEU A 357 2.86 -4.06 18.26
C LEU A 357 2.64 -3.02 17.17
N LEU A 358 3.51 -2.02 17.10
CA LEU A 358 3.49 -1.02 16.04
C LEU A 358 4.52 -1.34 14.96
N ASP A 359 4.12 -1.22 13.70
CA ASP A 359 5.04 -1.30 12.57
C ASP A 359 6.02 -0.14 12.60
N ASN A 360 7.30 -0.46 12.48
CA ASN A 360 8.35 0.54 12.56
C ASN A 360 8.61 1.29 11.24
N GLY A 361 7.95 0.93 10.13
CA GLY A 361 8.12 1.56 8.83
C GLY A 361 7.78 3.04 8.82
N SER A 362 6.71 3.45 9.49
CA SER A 362 6.34 4.87 9.62
C SER A 362 7.39 5.65 10.41
N LEU A 363 7.88 5.09 11.52
CA LEU A 363 8.91 5.71 12.35
C LEU A 363 10.25 5.83 11.61
N ARG A 364 10.66 4.80 10.85
CA ARG A 364 11.89 4.83 10.02
C ARG A 364 11.89 6.02 9.08
N ARG A 365 10.75 6.32 8.47
CA ARG A 365 10.61 7.43 7.52
C ARG A 365 10.77 8.77 8.22
N ILE A 366 10.06 8.98 9.33
CA ILE A 366 10.17 10.23 10.09
C ILE A 366 11.61 10.44 10.60
N ILE A 367 12.28 9.38 11.06
CA ILE A 367 13.66 9.42 11.57
C ILE A 367 14.69 9.64 10.45
N SER A 368 14.39 9.23 9.22
CA SER A 368 15.32 9.39 8.09
C SER A 368 15.51 10.83 7.62
N ASP A 369 14.66 11.75 8.08
CA ASP A 369 14.60 13.16 7.67
C ASP A 369 14.42 13.39 6.15
N LYS A 370 14.04 12.34 5.41
CA LYS A 370 13.72 12.40 3.96
C LYS A 370 12.24 12.63 3.66
N VAL A 371 11.47 13.06 4.66
CA VAL A 371 10.02 13.30 4.52
C VAL A 371 9.74 14.78 4.62
N THR A 372 8.83 15.25 3.78
CA THR A 372 8.33 16.62 3.83
C THR A 372 7.61 16.91 5.14
N LEU A 373 7.38 18.19 5.45
CA LEU A 373 6.63 18.57 6.65
C LEU A 373 5.19 18.03 6.64
N SER A 374 4.53 18.03 5.49
CA SER A 374 3.18 17.46 5.30
C SER A 374 3.18 15.97 5.59
N GLU A 375 4.12 15.22 5.03
CA GLU A 375 4.25 13.78 5.26
C GLU A 375 4.58 13.46 6.71
N ARG A 376 5.46 14.25 7.35
CA ARG A 376 5.75 14.14 8.77
C ARG A 376 4.47 14.29 9.59
N CYS A 377 3.62 15.26 9.25
CA CYS A 377 2.32 15.45 9.92
C CYS A 377 1.40 14.24 9.72
N TYR A 378 1.27 13.74 8.48
CA TYR A 378 0.44 12.57 8.23
C TYR A 378 0.96 11.30 8.89
N LEU A 379 2.28 11.07 8.93
CA LEU A 379 2.87 9.88 9.55
C LEU A 379 2.65 9.89 11.07
N HIS A 380 2.78 11.04 11.74
CA HIS A 380 2.44 11.16 13.16
C HIS A 380 0.96 10.91 13.42
N TYR A 381 0.09 11.53 12.62
CA TYR A 381 -1.35 11.33 12.70
C TYR A 381 -1.72 9.85 12.48
N ASN A 382 -1.17 9.22 11.45
CA ASN A 382 -1.40 7.81 11.15
C ASN A 382 -0.96 6.89 12.31
N ILE A 383 0.24 7.09 12.87
CA ILE A 383 0.70 6.30 14.02
C ILE A 383 -0.30 6.47 15.18
N ALA A 384 -0.79 7.68 15.46
CA ALA A 384 -1.77 7.90 16.53
C ALA A 384 -3.13 7.21 16.23
N VAL A 385 -3.61 7.26 14.98
CA VAL A 385 -4.84 6.57 14.55
C VAL A 385 -4.68 5.06 14.66
N THR A 386 -3.56 4.50 14.19
CA THR A 386 -3.22 3.08 14.34
C THR A 386 -3.17 2.68 15.81
N MET A 387 -2.54 3.47 16.68
CA MET A 387 -2.54 3.18 18.11
C MET A 387 -3.96 3.20 18.70
N MET A 388 -4.82 4.13 18.27
CA MET A 388 -6.22 4.19 18.71
C MET A 388 -7.02 2.97 18.23
N HIS A 389 -6.80 2.55 16.98
CA HIS A 389 -7.36 1.33 16.40
C HIS A 389 -7.03 0.11 17.27
N GLU A 390 -5.75 -0.09 17.56
CA GLU A 390 -5.30 -1.23 18.38
C GLU A 390 -5.75 -1.14 19.85
N ILE A 391 -5.85 0.07 20.41
CA ILE A 391 -6.44 0.27 21.74
C ILE A 391 -7.89 -0.20 21.77
N ALA A 392 -8.66 -0.02 20.69
CA ALA A 392 -10.05 -0.45 20.63
C ALA A 392 -10.17 -1.98 20.75
N HIS A 393 -9.29 -2.72 20.07
CA HIS A 393 -9.15 -4.18 20.18
C HIS A 393 -8.82 -4.62 21.61
N SER A 394 -7.77 -4.02 22.18
CA SER A 394 -7.37 -4.31 23.55
C SER A 394 -8.48 -4.00 24.55
N LEU A 395 -9.19 -2.89 24.41
CA LEU A 395 -10.28 -2.52 25.32
C LEU A 395 -11.41 -3.53 25.31
N VAL A 396 -11.83 -4.01 24.13
CA VAL A 396 -12.84 -5.06 24.02
C VAL A 396 -12.37 -6.34 24.69
N GLN A 397 -11.13 -6.75 24.43
CA GLN A 397 -10.57 -7.95 25.02
C GLN A 397 -10.51 -7.86 26.55
N TYR A 398 -9.92 -6.79 27.09
CA TYR A 398 -9.82 -6.58 28.53
C TYR A 398 -11.18 -6.50 29.19
N ARG A 399 -12.14 -5.90 28.50
CA ARG A 399 -13.50 -5.85 28.97
C ARG A 399 -14.15 -7.23 29.01
N GLN A 400 -13.97 -8.10 28.02
CA GLN A 400 -14.50 -9.46 28.06
C GLN A 400 -13.97 -10.25 29.27
N LEU A 401 -12.75 -9.95 29.71
CA LEU A 401 -12.12 -10.56 30.89
C LEU A 401 -12.49 -9.87 32.21
N ASP A 402 -12.98 -8.64 32.17
CA ASP A 402 -13.30 -7.86 33.36
C ASP A 402 -14.71 -8.16 33.87
N THR A 403 -14.77 -8.87 34.99
CA THR A 403 -15.99 -9.14 35.76
C THR A 403 -16.09 -8.28 37.02
N SER A 404 -15.11 -7.40 37.24
CA SER A 404 -14.78 -6.89 38.58
C SER A 404 -15.11 -5.42 38.79
N TRP A 405 -15.34 -4.66 37.71
CA TRP A 405 -15.43 -3.21 37.81
C TRP A 405 -16.77 -2.64 37.30
N PRO A 406 -17.39 -1.73 38.07
CA PRO A 406 -17.14 -1.48 39.49
C PRO A 406 -17.87 -2.56 40.33
N ALA A 407 -17.26 -2.99 41.44
CA ALA A 407 -17.74 -4.13 42.25
C ALA A 407 -19.19 -4.02 42.76
N ASN A 408 -19.78 -2.81 42.73
CA ASN A 408 -21.11 -2.51 43.23
C ASN A 408 -22.15 -2.20 42.14
N LEU A 409 -21.81 -2.35 40.84
CA LEU A 409 -22.76 -2.14 39.75
C LEU A 409 -23.08 -3.45 39.03
N PRO A 410 -24.22 -3.53 38.32
CA PRO A 410 -24.56 -4.69 37.50
C PRO A 410 -23.46 -4.99 36.50
N SER A 411 -23.18 -6.28 36.28
CA SER A 411 -22.26 -6.69 35.21
C SER A 411 -22.80 -6.22 33.86
N ILE A 412 -21.97 -5.49 33.13
CA ILE A 412 -22.23 -5.08 31.73
C ILE A 412 -21.77 -6.13 30.70
N ASN A 413 -21.20 -7.24 31.19
CA ASN A 413 -20.77 -8.37 30.40
C ASN A 413 -21.66 -9.58 30.70
N TRP A 414 -22.15 -10.22 29.65
CA TRP A 414 -22.91 -11.46 29.78
C TRP A 414 -21.97 -12.65 30.02
N VAL A 415 -22.28 -13.48 31.02
CA VAL A 415 -21.46 -14.64 31.40
C VAL A 415 -21.61 -15.74 30.35
N GLY A 416 -20.56 -15.99 29.57
CA GLY A 416 -20.51 -17.11 28.61
C GLY A 416 -20.35 -16.72 27.14
N ALA A 417 -20.06 -15.45 26.82
CA ALA A 417 -19.63 -15.09 25.48
C ALA A 417 -18.24 -15.71 25.15
N PRO A 418 -18.00 -16.16 23.91
CA PRO A 418 -16.68 -16.60 23.47
C PRO A 418 -15.64 -15.51 23.69
N THR A 419 -14.53 -15.82 24.34
CA THR A 419 -13.53 -14.83 24.82
C THR A 419 -12.58 -14.30 23.73
N TYR A 420 -12.86 -14.55 22.45
CA TYR A 420 -11.94 -14.23 21.35
C TYR A 420 -12.64 -13.68 20.10
N LEU A 421 -13.95 -13.50 20.13
CA LEU A 421 -14.68 -12.91 19.00
C LEU A 421 -14.88 -11.42 19.26
N GLU A 422 -14.53 -10.62 18.27
CA GLU A 422 -14.84 -9.21 18.26
C GLU A 422 -16.35 -9.01 18.06
N PRO A 423 -16.99 -8.08 18.80
CA PRO A 423 -18.43 -7.91 18.73
C PRO A 423 -18.85 -6.95 17.62
N PHE A 424 -20.02 -7.20 17.04
CA PHE A 424 -20.73 -6.21 16.25
C PHE A 424 -21.19 -5.06 17.14
N VAL A 425 -20.98 -3.81 16.71
CA VAL A 425 -21.42 -2.65 17.50
C VAL A 425 -22.84 -2.23 17.12
N ASP A 426 -23.81 -2.37 18.02
CA ASP A 426 -25.25 -2.12 17.74
C ASP A 426 -25.77 -2.79 16.45
N PHE A 427 -25.38 -4.05 16.22
CA PHE A 427 -25.74 -4.79 14.99
C PHE A 427 -25.24 -4.11 13.71
N ASP A 428 -24.34 -3.14 13.82
CA ASP A 428 -23.58 -2.66 12.68
C ASP A 428 -22.65 -3.77 12.23
N GLY A 429 -22.52 -3.95 10.92
CA GLY A 429 -21.81 -5.12 10.40
C GLY A 429 -20.33 -5.16 10.78
N ALA A 430 -19.75 -4.06 11.30
CA ALA A 430 -18.36 -3.98 11.73
C ALA A 430 -18.00 -5.03 12.78
N THR A 431 -17.44 -6.14 12.28
CA THR A 431 -16.83 -7.20 13.08
C THR A 431 -15.49 -6.80 13.66
N GLU A 432 -14.85 -5.78 13.08
CA GLU A 432 -13.51 -5.35 13.45
C GLU A 432 -13.61 -4.02 14.24
N MET A 433 -13.28 -4.07 15.52
CA MET A 433 -13.50 -2.98 16.47
C MET A 433 -12.60 -1.77 16.22
N GLY A 434 -11.39 -1.98 15.73
CA GLY A 434 -10.44 -0.92 15.41
C GLY A 434 -10.98 -0.01 14.31
N PHE A 435 -11.42 -0.58 13.19
CA PHE A 435 -12.07 0.14 12.10
C PHE A 435 -13.37 0.78 12.56
N ALA A 436 -14.15 0.10 13.40
CA ALA A 436 -15.33 0.69 13.99
C ALA A 436 -14.97 1.97 14.77
N ALA A 437 -13.93 1.92 15.61
CA ALA A 437 -13.46 3.06 16.40
C ALA A 437 -12.92 4.19 15.51
N GLU A 438 -12.11 3.89 14.50
CA GLU A 438 -11.62 4.89 13.55
C GLU A 438 -12.75 5.65 12.88
N GLN A 439 -13.74 4.91 12.36
CA GLN A 439 -14.88 5.50 11.67
C GLN A 439 -15.67 6.45 12.57
N ARG A 440 -15.73 6.14 13.86
CA ARG A 440 -16.56 6.85 14.83
C ARG A 440 -15.84 8.02 15.51
N ILE A 441 -14.51 7.98 15.58
CA ILE A 441 -13.70 9.01 16.24
C ILE A 441 -13.16 10.02 15.23
N PHE A 442 -12.74 9.53 14.07
CA PHE A 442 -12.14 10.36 13.04
C PHE A 442 -13.12 10.65 11.90
N GLY A 443 -14.26 9.94 11.83
CA GLY A 443 -15.30 10.13 10.83
C GLY A 443 -15.20 9.22 9.60
N GLY A 444 -14.46 8.12 9.66
CA GLY A 444 -14.05 7.27 8.54
C GLY A 444 -12.81 6.41 8.86
N GLU A 445 -12.54 5.43 8.01
CA GLU A 445 -11.41 4.53 8.10
C GLU A 445 -10.20 5.13 7.38
N PHE A 446 -9.07 5.21 8.08
CA PHE A 446 -7.82 5.69 7.51
C PHE A 446 -7.11 4.54 6.82
N PHE A 447 -7.32 4.41 5.51
CA PHE A 447 -6.63 3.40 4.74
C PHE A 447 -5.33 3.98 4.19
N ILE A 448 -4.19 3.41 4.56
CA ILE A 448 -2.98 3.59 3.76
C ILE A 448 -2.93 2.43 2.78
N GLY A 449 -2.86 2.76 1.48
CA GLY A 449 -2.90 1.84 0.35
C GLY A 449 -2.31 0.48 0.69
N SER A 450 -3.10 -0.59 0.56
CA SER A 450 -2.60 -1.90 0.90
C SER A 450 -1.36 -2.18 0.10
N LYS A 451 -0.29 -2.70 0.71
CA LYS A 451 0.85 -3.14 -0.09
C LYS A 451 0.28 -4.16 -1.06
N SER A 452 0.11 -3.76 -2.32
CA SER A 452 -0.19 -4.71 -3.38
C SER A 452 0.99 -5.64 -3.34
N THR A 453 0.76 -6.86 -2.85
CA THR A 453 1.81 -7.75 -2.36
C THR A 453 2.76 -8.12 -3.49
N VAL A 454 3.82 -7.32 -3.64
CA VAL A 454 5.05 -7.75 -4.30
C VAL A 454 5.84 -8.44 -3.20
N TYR A 455 5.64 -9.75 -3.04
CA TYR A 455 6.41 -10.57 -2.10
C TYR A 455 7.91 -10.38 -2.33
N LEU A 456 8.56 -9.61 -1.45
CA LEU A 456 10.01 -9.56 -1.29
C LEU A 456 10.37 -10.47 -0.11
N ALA A 457 10.36 -11.79 -0.32
CA ALA A 457 10.96 -12.72 0.61
C ALA A 457 12.50 -12.58 0.53
N PHE A 458 13.10 -11.97 1.55
CA PHE A 458 14.55 -12.00 1.76
C PHE A 458 14.95 -13.38 2.29
N ALA A 459 15.47 -14.26 1.41
CA ALA A 459 16.25 -15.40 1.84
C ALA A 459 17.73 -15.06 1.74
N ARG A 460 18.40 -14.92 2.90
CA ARG A 460 19.85 -14.75 3.01
C ARG A 460 20.54 -16.03 2.50
N SER A 461 21.25 -15.92 1.38
CA SER A 461 22.34 -16.84 1.04
C SER A 461 23.62 -16.02 0.82
N PRO A 462 24.65 -16.16 1.67
CA PRO A 462 25.97 -15.63 1.39
C PRO A 462 26.72 -16.70 0.58
N THR A 463 26.46 -16.79 -0.73
CA THR A 463 27.38 -17.50 -1.62
C THR A 463 27.63 -16.67 -2.87
N PRO A 464 28.90 -16.30 -3.17
CA PRO A 464 29.22 -15.65 -4.42
C PRO A 464 29.02 -16.67 -5.55
N ILE A 465 28.15 -16.33 -6.50
CA ILE A 465 28.07 -17.05 -7.77
C ILE A 465 29.41 -16.82 -8.47
N ALA A 466 30.27 -17.83 -8.45
CA ALA A 466 31.45 -17.89 -9.30
C ALA A 466 30.99 -17.95 -10.75
N LEU A 467 31.14 -16.82 -11.47
CA LEU A 467 31.04 -16.77 -12.92
C LEU A 467 32.15 -17.66 -13.50
N VAL A 468 31.76 -18.82 -13.99
CA VAL A 468 32.61 -19.64 -14.86
C VAL A 468 32.91 -18.81 -16.11
N SER A 469 34.16 -18.39 -16.21
CA SER A 469 34.75 -17.77 -17.41
C SER A 469 34.65 -18.75 -18.58
N ILE A 470 33.79 -18.45 -19.55
CA ILE A 470 33.86 -19.00 -20.90
C ILE A 470 34.21 -17.85 -21.85
N GLY A 471 35.21 -18.10 -22.69
CA GLY A 471 36.03 -17.11 -23.37
C GLY A 471 35.34 -16.22 -24.41
N SER A 472 35.90 -15.00 -24.48
CA SER A 472 36.20 -14.18 -25.67
C SER A 472 35.14 -14.03 -26.78
N GLY A 473 34.70 -12.78 -26.93
CA GLY A 473 34.50 -12.14 -28.24
C GLY A 473 33.06 -12.07 -28.74
N THR A 474 32.58 -10.83 -28.97
CA THR A 474 31.45 -10.46 -29.85
C THR A 474 29.99 -10.52 -29.36
N LEU A 475 29.71 -10.52 -28.04
CA LEU A 475 28.32 -10.39 -27.56
C LEU A 475 27.91 -9.00 -27.04
N LEU A 476 28.83 -8.04 -26.91
CA LEU A 476 28.52 -6.75 -26.27
C LEU A 476 27.90 -5.68 -27.21
N ASP A 477 27.90 -5.90 -28.53
CA ASP A 477 27.38 -4.92 -29.52
C ASP A 477 25.90 -5.15 -29.92
N ARG A 478 25.16 -5.99 -29.19
CA ARG A 478 23.74 -6.30 -29.51
C ARG A 478 22.79 -6.22 -28.32
N LEU A 479 22.97 -5.23 -27.44
CA LEU A 479 21.89 -4.83 -26.54
C LEU A 479 20.97 -3.87 -27.32
N THR A 480 19.84 -4.40 -27.81
CA THR A 480 18.83 -3.61 -28.53
C THR A 480 17.99 -2.79 -27.56
N THR A 481 17.38 -1.70 -28.03
CA THR A 481 16.43 -0.82 -27.30
C THR A 481 15.31 -1.59 -26.56
N GLN A 482 15.00 -2.83 -26.99
CA GLN A 482 14.03 -3.72 -26.34
C GLN A 482 14.55 -4.40 -25.06
N GLN A 483 15.85 -4.65 -24.91
CA GLN A 483 16.41 -5.19 -23.66
C GLN A 483 16.51 -4.12 -22.57
N THR A 484 16.68 -2.86 -22.96
CA THR A 484 16.53 -1.72 -22.06
C THR A 484 15.10 -1.61 -21.55
N ALA A 485 14.08 -1.83 -22.40
CA ALA A 485 12.67 -1.89 -22.01
C ALA A 485 12.34 -3.11 -21.12
N LEU A 486 13.05 -4.23 -21.26
CA LEU A 486 12.87 -5.41 -20.39
C LEU A 486 13.50 -5.22 -19.01
N LEU A 487 14.66 -4.57 -18.93
CA LEU A 487 15.25 -4.12 -17.66
C LEU A 487 14.45 -2.97 -17.01
N LEU A 488 13.84 -2.09 -17.83
CA LEU A 488 12.86 -1.07 -17.44
C LEU A 488 11.75 -1.74 -16.62
N ILE A 489 11.14 -2.81 -17.16
CA ILE A 489 9.97 -3.44 -16.55
C ILE A 489 10.33 -4.40 -15.39
N LEU A 490 11.48 -5.10 -15.45
CA LEU A 490 11.97 -5.97 -14.38
C LEU A 490 12.20 -5.22 -13.05
N TRP A 491 12.45 -3.91 -13.12
CA TRP A 491 12.80 -3.03 -12.00
C TRP A 491 11.63 -2.21 -11.40
N LEU A 492 10.51 -2.03 -12.14
CA LEU A 492 9.29 -1.26 -11.77
C LEU A 492 8.56 -1.63 -10.46
N ALA A 493 9.02 -2.61 -9.66
CA ALA A 493 8.33 -3.05 -8.45
C ALA A 493 9.04 -2.72 -7.12
N ARG A 494 9.80 -1.62 -7.09
CA ARG A 494 9.93 -0.86 -5.85
C ARG A 494 8.70 0.05 -5.77
N THR A 495 7.67 -0.46 -5.10
CA THR A 495 6.40 0.21 -4.88
C THR A 495 6.61 1.57 -4.24
N CYS A 496 5.71 2.53 -4.50
CA CYS A 496 5.44 3.65 -3.59
C CYS A 496 5.18 3.06 -2.22
N LYS A 497 6.23 2.95 -1.41
CA LYS A 497 6.06 2.49 -0.05
C LYS A 497 5.36 3.65 0.64
N ASP A 498 4.11 3.43 1.04
CA ASP A 498 3.43 4.14 2.12
C ASP A 498 3.44 5.67 2.04
N LEU A 499 2.81 6.22 1.00
CA LEU A 499 2.49 7.64 0.99
C LEU A 499 1.37 7.88 1.99
N PRO A 500 1.54 8.82 2.93
CA PRO A 500 0.60 8.97 4.03
C PRO A 500 -0.59 9.87 3.62
N LEU A 501 -1.00 9.82 2.35
CA LEU A 501 -2.16 10.57 1.80
C LEU A 501 -3.49 9.82 2.02
N GLY A 502 -3.55 9.04 3.09
CA GLY A 502 -4.49 7.93 3.32
C GLY A 502 -5.91 8.24 2.84
N PRO A 503 -6.46 7.46 1.89
CA PRO A 503 -7.90 7.49 1.61
C PRO A 503 -8.70 7.37 2.90
N TYR A 504 -9.70 8.21 3.00
CA TYR A 504 -10.57 8.30 4.15
C TYR A 504 -11.95 7.77 3.82
N ARG A 505 -12.26 6.56 4.27
CA ARG A 505 -13.45 5.84 3.79
C ARG A 505 -14.60 5.95 4.78
N MET A 506 -15.79 6.33 4.32
CA MET A 506 -16.97 6.47 5.19
C MET A 506 -17.76 5.17 5.39
N GLY A 507 -17.72 4.26 4.42
CA GLY A 507 -18.62 3.10 4.39
C GLY A 507 -17.96 1.81 4.87
N TRP A 508 -18.50 1.20 5.92
CA TRP A 508 -18.23 -0.18 6.33
C TRP A 508 -19.35 -1.11 5.81
N PRO A 509 -19.07 -2.37 5.45
CA PRO A 509 -17.77 -3.03 5.30
C PRO A 509 -17.00 -2.53 4.09
N GLU A 510 -15.73 -2.92 4.04
CA GLU A 510 -15.01 -2.97 2.79
C GLU A 510 -15.49 -4.15 1.93
N PRO A 511 -16.08 -3.93 0.73
CA PRO A 511 -16.49 -4.96 -0.21
C PRO A 511 -15.32 -5.61 -0.96
N PHE A 512 -14.09 -5.56 -0.42
CA PHE A 512 -12.88 -5.96 -1.14
C PHE A 512 -11.82 -6.65 -0.30
N LYS A 513 -12.03 -6.90 1.00
CA LYS A 513 -11.08 -7.77 1.70
C LYS A 513 -11.09 -9.10 0.96
N GLU A 514 -9.92 -9.52 0.47
CA GLU A 514 -9.79 -10.75 -0.31
C GLU A 514 -10.52 -11.88 0.43
N PRO A 515 -11.14 -12.83 -0.29
CA PRO A 515 -12.03 -13.86 0.27
C PRO A 515 -11.38 -14.81 1.31
N GLU A 516 -10.16 -14.53 1.75
CA GLU A 516 -9.56 -15.11 2.95
C GLU A 516 -10.31 -14.68 4.22
N ASP A 517 -10.85 -13.45 4.26
CA ASP A 517 -11.78 -13.03 5.31
C ASP A 517 -13.21 -13.44 4.86
N GLU A 518 -13.76 -14.52 5.42
CA GLU A 518 -15.08 -15.10 5.09
C GLU A 518 -16.28 -14.14 5.23
N LEU A 519 -16.06 -12.88 5.61
CA LEU A 519 -17.06 -11.84 5.85
C LEU A 519 -18.07 -11.71 4.71
N GLU A 520 -17.67 -11.71 3.44
CA GLU A 520 -18.67 -11.57 2.37
C GLU A 520 -19.53 -12.82 2.15
N ARG A 521 -18.97 -14.02 2.40
CA ARG A 521 -19.79 -15.24 2.47
C ARG A 521 -20.78 -15.18 3.63
N MET A 522 -20.45 -14.44 4.69
CA MET A 522 -21.33 -14.25 5.84
C MET A 522 -22.47 -13.25 5.59
N TYR A 523 -22.33 -12.26 4.68
CA TYR A 523 -23.37 -11.21 4.49
C TYR A 523 -23.65 -10.79 3.03
N PRO A 524 -23.99 -11.69 2.11
CA PRO A 524 -24.29 -11.29 0.71
C PRO A 524 -25.41 -10.23 0.59
N ASP A 525 -26.27 -10.10 1.60
CA ASP A 525 -27.39 -9.14 1.63
C ASP A 525 -27.03 -7.75 2.20
N HIS A 526 -25.80 -7.52 2.69
CA HIS A 526 -25.44 -6.21 3.23
C HIS A 526 -25.54 -5.13 2.13
N PRO A 527 -26.15 -3.96 2.38
CA PRO A 527 -26.35 -2.93 1.36
C PRO A 527 -25.08 -2.53 0.61
N VAL A 528 -23.93 -2.46 1.28
CA VAL A 528 -22.64 -2.09 0.67
C VAL A 528 -22.10 -3.15 -0.31
N PHE A 529 -22.44 -4.42 -0.14
CA PHE A 529 -22.05 -5.49 -1.08
C PHE A 529 -23.08 -5.65 -2.23
N GLN A 530 -24.15 -4.87 -2.27
CA GLN A 530 -25.08 -4.92 -3.40
C GLN A 530 -24.44 -4.31 -4.65
N ILE A 531 -24.53 -5.01 -5.79
CA ILE A 531 -24.12 -4.46 -7.08
C ILE A 531 -24.88 -3.14 -7.32
N GLY A 532 -24.16 -2.08 -7.65
CA GLY A 532 -24.73 -0.74 -7.79
C GLY A 532 -24.52 0.16 -6.56
N SER A 533 -24.09 -0.39 -5.42
CA SER A 533 -23.90 0.41 -4.21
C SER A 533 -22.72 1.37 -4.32
N PRO A 534 -22.87 2.62 -3.86
CA PRO A 534 -21.80 3.60 -3.90
C PRO A 534 -20.78 3.36 -2.77
N ILE A 535 -19.50 3.43 -3.13
CA ILE A 535 -18.35 3.43 -2.24
C ILE A 535 -17.82 4.86 -2.19
N TYR A 536 -17.90 5.47 -1.01
CA TYR A 536 -17.43 6.82 -0.77
C TYR A 536 -16.02 6.81 -0.16
N THR A 537 -15.10 7.50 -0.83
CA THR A 537 -13.74 7.73 -0.34
C THR A 537 -13.44 9.23 -0.35
N HIS A 538 -13.02 9.78 0.78
CA HIS A 538 -12.58 11.15 0.95
C HIS A 538 -11.06 11.24 1.03
N ARG A 539 -10.51 12.45 0.94
CA ARG A 539 -9.08 12.71 1.13
C ARG A 539 -8.86 13.71 2.24
N ILE A 540 -8.08 13.31 3.24
CA ILE A 540 -7.66 14.22 4.30
C ILE A 540 -6.49 15.04 3.77
N PRO A 541 -6.56 16.38 3.74
CA PRO A 541 -5.44 17.25 3.39
C PRO A 541 -4.46 17.38 4.56
N SER A 542 -3.22 17.75 4.25
CA SER A 542 -2.18 17.98 5.25
C SER A 542 -2.54 19.12 6.22
N LEU A 543 -3.39 20.06 5.79
CA LEU A 543 -4.01 21.08 6.63
C LEU A 543 -4.78 20.50 7.83
N HIS A 544 -5.53 19.41 7.63
CA HIS A 544 -6.31 18.79 8.71
C HIS A 544 -5.41 18.11 9.74
N VAL A 545 -4.46 17.29 9.28
CA VAL A 545 -3.56 16.57 10.19
C VAL A 545 -2.57 17.50 10.90
N SER A 546 -2.10 18.57 10.23
CA SER A 546 -1.24 19.58 10.86
C SER A 546 -1.99 20.40 11.91
N LYS A 547 -3.27 20.73 11.68
CA LYS A 547 -4.14 21.33 12.70
C LYS A 547 -4.21 20.46 13.96
N LEU A 548 -4.43 19.15 13.82
CA LEU A 548 -4.48 18.23 14.97
C LEU A 548 -3.13 18.09 15.69
N LEU A 549 -2.01 18.31 15.00
CA LEU A 549 -0.67 18.34 15.60
C LEU A 549 -0.29 19.70 16.19
N SER A 550 -1.10 20.74 16.02
CA SER A 550 -0.79 22.08 16.51
C SER A 550 -1.08 22.25 18.01
N ALA A 551 -0.22 22.98 18.72
CA ALA A 551 -0.52 23.40 20.09
C ALA A 551 -1.75 24.30 20.14
N GLN A 552 -1.91 25.21 19.16
CA GLN A 552 -3.04 26.15 19.11
C GLN A 552 -4.38 25.43 19.17
N PHE A 553 -4.59 24.37 18.37
CA PHE A 553 -5.85 23.62 18.38
C PHE A 553 -6.19 23.06 19.77
N TRP A 554 -5.20 22.50 20.47
CA TRP A 554 -5.43 21.87 21.77
C TRP A 554 -5.58 22.89 22.90
N ASP A 555 -4.89 24.02 22.81
CA ASP A 555 -4.93 25.08 23.82
C ASP A 555 -6.11 26.06 23.59
N ASP A 556 -6.79 25.96 22.45
CA ASP A 556 -7.97 26.76 22.13
C ASP A 556 -9.16 26.38 23.03
N GLN A 557 -9.47 27.27 23.97
CA GLN A 557 -10.59 27.15 24.91
C GLN A 557 -11.95 27.46 24.27
N THR A 558 -11.97 28.04 23.06
CA THR A 558 -13.23 28.31 22.33
C THR A 558 -13.83 27.03 21.75
N ILE A 559 -13.01 26.01 21.53
CA ILE A 559 -13.46 24.66 21.14
C ILE A 559 -13.86 23.90 22.41
N LEU A 560 -15.12 24.11 22.84
CA LEU A 560 -15.68 23.57 24.08
C LEU A 560 -15.65 22.03 24.14
N ARG A 561 -15.94 21.37 23.02
CA ARG A 561 -15.91 19.90 22.89
C ARG A 561 -15.09 19.53 21.66
N LYS A 562 -13.88 19.03 21.87
CA LYS A 562 -12.92 18.75 20.78
C LYS A 562 -13.33 17.51 20.00
N SER A 563 -13.89 16.51 20.68
CA SER A 563 -14.34 15.27 20.06
C SER A 563 -15.66 15.40 19.28
N ASP A 564 -16.39 16.51 19.42
CA ASP A 564 -17.75 16.66 18.84
C ASP A 564 -17.80 16.78 17.31
N ASP A 565 -16.67 16.96 16.63
CA ASP A 565 -16.49 16.95 15.16
C ASP A 565 -15.10 17.49 14.78
N SER A 566 -14.28 17.94 15.73
CA SER A 566 -12.99 18.57 15.37
C SER A 566 -11.94 17.56 14.92
N PHE A 567 -12.08 16.29 15.28
CA PHE A 567 -11.30 15.18 14.74
C PHE A 567 -11.83 14.72 13.39
N HIS A 568 -13.11 14.95 13.13
CA HIS A 568 -13.76 14.63 11.87
C HIS A 568 -13.23 15.50 10.75
N PHE A 569 -12.74 14.85 9.70
CA PHE A 569 -12.42 15.57 8.48
C PHE A 569 -13.71 15.97 7.77
N ARG A 570 -13.92 17.28 7.58
CA ARG A 570 -15.00 17.78 6.75
C ARG A 570 -14.65 17.51 5.28
N PRO A 571 -15.41 16.68 4.55
CA PRO A 571 -15.05 16.31 3.19
C PRO A 571 -15.00 17.53 2.26
N LEU A 572 -13.83 17.79 1.68
CA LEU A 572 -13.66 18.74 0.57
C LEU A 572 -13.48 18.04 -0.77
N ILE A 573 -12.94 16.83 -0.71
CA ILE A 573 -12.48 16.05 -1.85
C ILE A 573 -13.04 14.65 -1.66
N THR A 574 -13.77 14.17 -2.67
CA THR A 574 -14.52 12.92 -2.62
C THR A 574 -14.33 12.11 -3.89
N ASN A 575 -14.48 10.81 -3.74
CA ASN A 575 -14.64 9.85 -4.79
C ASN A 575 -15.89 9.02 -4.49
N THR A 576 -16.72 8.83 -5.51
CA THR A 576 -17.88 7.94 -5.44
C THR A 576 -17.72 6.90 -6.52
N THR A 577 -17.41 5.66 -6.13
CA THR A 577 -17.23 4.53 -7.05
C THR A 577 -18.40 3.56 -6.89
N ILE A 578 -18.91 2.99 -7.97
CA ILE A 578 -20.00 2.01 -7.91
C ILE A 578 -19.42 0.61 -7.72
N PHE A 579 -19.85 -0.10 -6.68
CA PHE A 579 -19.52 -1.51 -6.49
C PHE A 579 -20.12 -2.35 -7.61
N ARG A 580 -19.30 -3.14 -8.29
CA ARG A 580 -19.72 -3.97 -9.44
C ARG A 580 -19.75 -5.47 -9.14
N GLY A 581 -19.57 -5.87 -7.88
CA GLY A 581 -19.38 -7.26 -7.47
C GLY A 581 -17.90 -7.63 -7.30
N LEU A 582 -17.65 -8.74 -6.60
CA LEU A 582 -16.31 -9.19 -6.22
C LEU A 582 -15.40 -9.56 -7.39
N ASP A 583 -15.98 -10.25 -8.37
CA ASP A 583 -15.22 -10.77 -9.51
C ASP A 583 -14.98 -9.71 -10.59
N VAL A 584 -15.55 -8.53 -10.41
CA VAL A 584 -15.40 -7.41 -11.34
C VAL A 584 -14.30 -6.49 -10.82
N TYR A 585 -13.30 -6.28 -11.67
CA TYR A 585 -12.26 -5.29 -11.38
C TYR A 585 -12.89 -3.92 -11.10
N LEU A 586 -12.71 -3.42 -9.88
CA LEU A 586 -13.19 -2.11 -9.50
C LEU A 586 -12.27 -1.04 -10.07
N ALA A 587 -12.70 -0.42 -11.16
CA ALA A 587 -12.13 0.84 -11.60
C ALA A 587 -12.68 1.95 -10.69
N TYR A 588 -11.89 2.36 -9.70
CA TYR A 588 -12.24 3.54 -8.90
C TYR A 588 -12.41 4.75 -9.82
N ASN A 589 -13.51 5.47 -9.62
CA ASN A 589 -13.72 6.74 -10.31
C ASN A 589 -12.60 7.72 -9.93
N PRO A 590 -12.35 8.78 -10.71
CA PRO A 590 -11.44 9.83 -10.30
C PRO A 590 -11.94 10.55 -9.03
N THR A 591 -11.02 11.02 -8.21
CA THR A 591 -11.31 11.87 -7.06
C THR A 591 -11.60 13.30 -7.55
N GLN A 592 -12.57 13.97 -6.95
CA GLN A 592 -13.03 15.31 -7.34
C GLN A 592 -13.35 16.20 -6.13
N LEU A 593 -13.38 17.52 -6.32
CA LEU A 593 -13.89 18.45 -5.32
C LEU A 593 -15.39 18.25 -5.10
N ILE A 594 -15.87 18.38 -3.85
CA ILE A 594 -17.31 18.36 -3.58
C ILE A 594 -17.98 19.61 -4.17
N ASN A 595 -19.21 19.45 -4.67
CA ASN A 595 -19.99 20.53 -5.27
C ASN A 595 -21.44 20.51 -4.72
N PRO A 596 -21.92 21.59 -4.07
CA PRO A 596 -21.19 22.82 -3.74
C PRO A 596 -20.13 22.60 -2.67
N LEU A 597 -19.07 23.41 -2.71
CA LEU A 597 -18.09 23.48 -1.63
C LEU A 597 -18.74 24.01 -0.34
N PRO A 598 -18.17 23.70 0.83
CA PRO A 598 -18.55 24.31 2.09
C PRO A 598 -18.58 25.83 2.05
N THR A 599 -19.56 26.43 2.73
CA THR A 599 -19.64 27.90 2.87
C THR A 599 -18.54 28.47 3.76
N GLN A 600 -18.02 27.67 4.70
CA GLN A 600 -16.94 28.04 5.60
C GLN A 600 -15.78 27.06 5.40
N LEU A 601 -14.65 27.61 4.97
CA LEU A 601 -13.39 26.93 4.78
C LEU A 601 -12.45 27.25 5.95
N LEU A 602 -11.60 26.30 6.33
CA LEU A 602 -10.51 26.49 7.27
C LEU A 602 -9.36 27.30 6.61
N PRO A 603 -8.48 27.92 7.42
CA PRO A 603 -7.27 28.57 6.90
C PRO A 603 -6.47 27.62 6.00
N GLY A 604 -6.10 28.09 4.80
CA GLY A 604 -5.35 27.30 3.81
C GLY A 604 -6.21 26.47 2.86
N GLU A 605 -7.47 26.15 3.20
CA GLU A 605 -8.31 25.31 2.35
C GLU A 605 -8.68 26.03 1.04
N ALA A 606 -8.86 27.35 1.07
CA ALA A 606 -9.14 28.13 -0.14
C ALA A 606 -7.95 28.10 -1.13
N GLU A 607 -6.73 28.26 -0.62
CA GLU A 607 -5.48 28.18 -1.36
C GLU A 607 -5.27 26.77 -1.92
N MET A 608 -5.52 25.74 -1.11
CA MET A 608 -5.48 24.34 -1.53
C MET A 608 -6.48 24.04 -2.65
N ILE A 609 -7.73 24.51 -2.51
CA ILE A 609 -8.78 24.34 -3.54
C ILE A 609 -8.40 25.08 -4.82
N GLN A 610 -7.81 26.26 -4.72
CA GLN A 610 -7.34 27.00 -5.89
C GLN A 610 -6.19 26.25 -6.57
N ALA A 611 -5.21 25.76 -5.82
CA ALA A 611 -4.11 24.95 -6.35
C ALA A 611 -4.62 23.67 -7.03
N TRP A 612 -5.64 23.02 -6.46
CA TRP A 612 -6.31 21.89 -7.08
C TRP A 612 -6.91 22.25 -8.44
N LYS A 613 -7.72 23.32 -8.50
CA LYS A 613 -8.38 23.77 -9.74
C LYS A 613 -7.39 24.19 -10.82
N ASP A 614 -6.34 24.92 -10.43
CA ASP A 614 -5.29 25.33 -11.35
C ASP A 614 -4.61 24.11 -11.96
N ARG A 615 -4.33 23.10 -11.13
CA ARG A 615 -3.67 21.88 -11.58
C ARG A 615 -4.57 21.00 -12.43
N GLU A 616 -5.82 20.85 -12.05
CA GLU A 616 -6.83 20.16 -12.87
C GLU A 616 -6.93 20.80 -14.26
N LYS A 617 -6.95 22.14 -14.32
CA LYS A 617 -6.92 22.89 -15.58
C LYS A 617 -5.64 22.64 -16.38
N ASP A 618 -4.47 22.67 -15.75
CA ASP A 618 -3.19 22.43 -16.41
C ASP A 618 -3.12 21.00 -16.98
N MET A 619 -3.57 20.01 -16.20
CA MET A 619 -3.66 18.60 -16.60
C MET A 619 -4.64 18.42 -17.77
N HIS A 620 -5.83 19.02 -17.70
CA HIS A 620 -6.79 18.98 -18.81
C HIS A 620 -6.23 19.64 -20.07
N THR A 621 -5.57 20.79 -19.94
CA THR A 621 -4.97 21.51 -21.06
C THR A 621 -3.86 20.69 -21.73
N ALA A 622 -3.00 20.05 -20.94
CA ALA A 622 -1.92 19.20 -21.46
C ALA A 622 -2.42 17.91 -22.14
N ARG A 623 -3.67 17.51 -21.88
CA ARG A 623 -4.24 16.21 -22.28
C ARG A 623 -5.36 16.30 -23.30
N SER A 624 -5.95 17.48 -23.49
CA SER A 624 -7.21 17.66 -24.23
C SER A 624 -7.17 17.15 -25.67
N SER A 625 -6.01 17.17 -26.33
CA SER A 625 -5.89 16.78 -27.74
C SER A 625 -5.78 15.27 -27.99
N TRP A 626 -5.41 14.48 -26.98
CA TRP A 626 -5.05 13.07 -27.18
C TRP A 626 -5.60 12.11 -26.12
N TYR A 627 -5.78 12.54 -24.87
CA TYR A 627 -5.96 11.63 -23.72
C TYR A 627 -7.19 10.74 -23.83
N LEU A 628 -8.38 11.29 -24.10
CA LEU A 628 -9.61 10.49 -24.17
C LEU A 628 -9.55 9.46 -25.30
N ALA A 629 -9.17 9.88 -26.51
CA ALA A 629 -9.05 8.99 -27.66
C ALA A 629 -7.98 7.90 -27.47
N ALA A 630 -6.84 8.25 -26.86
CA ALA A 630 -5.80 7.29 -26.54
C ALA A 630 -6.24 6.33 -25.42
N LEU A 631 -6.91 6.83 -24.38
CA LEU A 631 -7.38 6.05 -23.24
C LEU A 631 -8.41 5.02 -23.69
N ASP A 632 -9.39 5.41 -24.49
CA ASP A 632 -10.40 4.50 -25.04
C ASP A 632 -9.75 3.38 -25.85
N SER A 633 -8.80 3.73 -26.74
CA SER A 633 -8.07 2.75 -27.54
C SER A 633 -7.18 1.83 -26.70
N TRP A 634 -6.61 2.32 -25.60
CA TRP A 634 -5.75 1.55 -24.71
C TRP A 634 -6.56 0.66 -23.77
N LEU A 635 -7.68 1.13 -23.21
CA LEU A 635 -8.59 0.36 -22.36
C LEU A 635 -9.18 -0.85 -23.09
N LEU A 636 -9.40 -0.71 -24.41
CA LEU A 636 -9.84 -1.78 -25.30
C LEU A 636 -8.70 -2.66 -25.80
N SER A 637 -7.54 -2.63 -25.15
CA SER A 637 -6.37 -3.42 -25.55
C SER A 637 -5.90 -4.33 -24.41
N PRO A 638 -5.15 -5.41 -24.71
CA PRO A 638 -4.61 -6.28 -23.66
C PRO A 638 -3.76 -5.53 -22.63
N TRP A 639 -3.09 -4.44 -23.04
CA TRP A 639 -2.18 -3.67 -22.19
C TRP A 639 -2.84 -3.02 -20.99
N ALA A 640 -4.15 -2.75 -21.05
CA ALA A 640 -4.91 -2.18 -19.94
C ALA A 640 -5.03 -3.12 -18.74
N ASN A 641 -4.80 -4.42 -18.91
CA ASN A 641 -4.91 -5.38 -17.83
C ASN A 641 -3.63 -5.42 -16.97
N TYR A 642 -3.37 -4.31 -16.26
CA TYR A 642 -2.11 -4.10 -15.55
C TYR A 642 -1.84 -5.14 -14.45
N LYS A 643 -2.87 -5.70 -13.79
CA LYS A 643 -2.70 -6.74 -12.75
C LYS A 643 -2.05 -8.00 -13.33
N GLN A 644 -2.48 -8.43 -14.51
CA GLN A 644 -1.97 -9.62 -15.17
C GLN A 644 -0.56 -9.36 -15.70
N ARG A 645 -0.28 -8.13 -16.15
CA ARG A 645 1.09 -7.70 -16.45
C ARG A 645 1.97 -7.78 -15.20
N GLN A 646 1.49 -7.32 -14.05
CA GLN A 646 2.19 -7.47 -12.77
C GLN A 646 2.40 -8.95 -12.41
N SER A 647 1.42 -9.81 -12.62
CA SER A 647 1.57 -11.27 -12.46
C SER A 647 2.66 -11.84 -13.35
N ILE A 648 2.76 -11.44 -14.63
CA ILE A 648 3.82 -11.89 -15.55
C ILE A 648 5.21 -11.50 -15.02
N LEU A 649 5.34 -10.29 -14.46
CA LEU A 649 6.60 -9.82 -13.88
C LEU A 649 6.93 -10.52 -12.56
N ARG A 650 5.92 -10.74 -11.71
CA ARG A 650 6.06 -11.49 -10.47
C ARG A 650 6.50 -12.92 -10.76
N PHE A 651 5.94 -13.56 -11.79
CA PHE A 651 6.40 -14.87 -12.27
C PHE A 651 7.87 -14.82 -12.68
N ALA A 652 8.27 -13.86 -13.52
CA ALA A 652 9.66 -13.77 -13.98
C ALA A 652 10.67 -13.63 -12.81
N ARG A 653 10.30 -12.89 -11.75
CA ARG A 653 11.12 -12.77 -10.53
C ARG A 653 11.17 -14.05 -9.73
N GLY A 654 10.02 -14.67 -9.48
CA GLY A 654 9.97 -16.00 -8.84
C GLY A 654 10.80 -17.02 -9.62
N PHE A 655 10.76 -16.96 -10.95
CA PHE A 655 11.45 -17.87 -11.84
C PHE A 655 12.97 -17.69 -11.77
N ALA A 656 13.44 -16.45 -11.70
CA ALA A 656 14.85 -16.13 -11.51
C ALA A 656 15.38 -16.65 -10.16
N ARG A 657 14.54 -16.65 -9.12
CA ARG A 657 14.84 -17.21 -7.79
C ARG A 657 14.66 -18.72 -7.67
N LYS A 658 14.09 -19.38 -8.71
CA LYS A 658 13.64 -20.77 -8.67
C LYS A 658 12.60 -21.05 -7.57
N ASP A 659 11.77 -20.06 -7.26
CA ASP A 659 10.61 -20.19 -6.38
C ASP A 659 9.46 -20.87 -7.14
N GLU A 660 9.45 -22.21 -7.10
CA GLU A 660 8.47 -23.03 -7.81
C GLU A 660 7.04 -22.76 -7.34
N LEU A 661 6.84 -22.56 -6.04
CA LEU A 661 5.53 -22.33 -5.45
C LEU A 661 4.92 -21.03 -5.97
N GLU A 662 5.68 -19.93 -5.89
CA GLU A 662 5.22 -18.63 -6.39
C GLU A 662 4.96 -18.67 -7.90
N CYS A 663 5.89 -19.23 -8.68
CA CYS A 663 5.73 -19.32 -10.13
C CYS A 663 4.49 -20.11 -10.52
N ARG A 664 4.27 -21.26 -9.88
CA ARG A 664 3.16 -22.14 -10.19
C ARG A 664 1.83 -21.51 -9.80
N PHE A 665 1.74 -20.92 -8.61
CA PHE A 665 0.55 -20.19 -8.16
C PHE A 665 0.14 -19.11 -9.17
N ILE A 666 1.10 -18.31 -9.64
CA ILE A 666 0.84 -17.26 -10.63
C ILE A 666 0.41 -17.86 -11.98
N ALA A 667 1.09 -18.90 -12.44
CA ALA A 667 0.78 -19.53 -13.71
C ALA A 667 -0.65 -20.11 -13.70
N GLU A 668 -1.06 -20.78 -12.62
CA GLU A 668 -2.41 -21.32 -12.45
C GLU A 668 -3.47 -20.22 -12.39
N GLN A 669 -3.23 -19.14 -11.65
CA GLN A 669 -4.13 -17.97 -11.65
C GLN A 669 -4.34 -17.36 -13.05
N LEU A 670 -3.32 -17.41 -13.92
CA LEU A 670 -3.44 -16.91 -15.30
C LEU A 670 -4.15 -17.92 -16.20
N VAL A 671 -3.91 -19.22 -16.04
CA VAL A 671 -4.61 -20.27 -16.79
C VAL A 671 -6.10 -20.32 -16.46
N GLU A 672 -6.46 -20.19 -15.18
CA GLU A 672 -7.85 -20.27 -14.70
C GLU A 672 -8.71 -19.06 -15.07
N ARG A 673 -8.14 -18.05 -15.76
CA ARG A 673 -8.91 -16.96 -16.37
C ARG A 673 -9.89 -17.43 -17.44
N ILE A 674 -9.65 -18.60 -18.01
CA ILE A 674 -10.55 -19.28 -18.91
C ILE A 674 -10.95 -20.60 -18.23
N PRO A 675 -12.25 -20.96 -18.18
CA PRO A 675 -12.77 -22.16 -17.53
C PRO A 675 -12.41 -23.45 -18.31
N TRP A 676 -11.12 -23.71 -18.51
CA TRP A 676 -10.59 -24.87 -19.23
C TRP A 676 -10.88 -26.24 -18.60
N LYS A 677 -11.46 -26.25 -17.40
CA LYS A 677 -11.93 -27.44 -16.66
C LYS A 677 -13.40 -27.77 -16.95
N GLU A 678 -14.20 -26.81 -17.40
CA GLU A 678 -15.67 -26.93 -17.48
C GLU A 678 -16.18 -27.63 -18.76
N GLY A 679 -15.36 -27.68 -19.82
CA GLY A 679 -15.73 -28.31 -21.08
C GLY A 679 -15.28 -27.50 -22.29
N ARG A 680 -15.52 -28.04 -23.50
CA ARG A 680 -15.16 -27.37 -24.75
C ARG A 680 -16.00 -26.12 -24.99
N GLN A 681 -17.30 -26.19 -24.72
CA GLN A 681 -18.21 -25.09 -25.03
C GLN A 681 -17.95 -23.89 -24.12
N GLU A 682 -17.87 -24.12 -22.82
CA GLU A 682 -17.58 -23.11 -21.80
C GLU A 682 -16.19 -22.48 -22.03
N TYR A 683 -15.21 -23.29 -22.45
CA TYR A 683 -13.90 -22.80 -22.87
C TYR A 683 -13.99 -21.87 -24.07
N LEU A 684 -14.71 -22.27 -25.13
CA LEU A 684 -14.87 -21.46 -26.34
C LEU A 684 -15.67 -20.19 -26.07
N ASP A 685 -16.74 -20.27 -25.28
CA ASP A 685 -17.57 -19.12 -24.91
C ASP A 685 -16.75 -18.06 -24.16
N ALA A 686 -15.84 -18.48 -23.28
CA ALA A 686 -14.94 -17.57 -22.57
C ALA A 686 -13.81 -17.03 -23.47
N VAL A 687 -13.22 -17.87 -24.32
CA VAL A 687 -12.13 -17.48 -25.24
C VAL A 687 -12.62 -16.48 -26.30
N LEU A 688 -13.83 -16.70 -26.82
CA LEU A 688 -14.46 -15.89 -27.86
C LEU A 688 -15.34 -14.77 -27.29
N SER A 689 -15.36 -14.59 -25.96
CA SER A 689 -16.20 -13.59 -25.32
C SER A 689 -15.82 -12.16 -25.70
N GLU A 690 -16.79 -11.41 -26.20
CA GLU A 690 -16.64 -9.97 -26.46
C GLU A 690 -16.62 -9.14 -25.16
N ASN A 691 -17.13 -9.69 -24.05
CA ASN A 691 -17.23 -8.97 -22.76
C ASN A 691 -15.89 -8.92 -22.02
N ILE A 692 -15.02 -9.90 -22.24
CA ILE A 692 -13.71 -10.02 -21.61
C ILE A 692 -12.64 -10.26 -22.68
N PRO A 693 -12.52 -9.33 -23.65
CA PRO A 693 -11.59 -9.50 -24.74
C PRO A 693 -10.20 -9.66 -24.14
N PHE A 694 -9.37 -10.51 -24.73
CA PHE A 694 -7.97 -10.75 -24.35
C PHE A 694 -7.71 -11.68 -23.15
N GLN A 695 -8.70 -12.23 -22.44
CA GLN A 695 -8.41 -13.22 -21.38
C GLN A 695 -7.66 -14.45 -21.90
N TRP A 696 -7.90 -14.83 -23.16
CA TRP A 696 -7.15 -15.89 -23.84
C TRP A 696 -5.63 -15.60 -23.90
N ILE A 697 -5.20 -14.33 -23.96
CA ILE A 697 -3.77 -13.96 -23.99
C ILE A 697 -3.13 -14.38 -22.67
N TYR A 698 -3.77 -14.02 -21.56
CA TYR A 698 -3.27 -14.34 -20.22
C TYR A 698 -3.34 -15.82 -19.93
N HIS A 699 -4.39 -16.50 -20.38
CA HIS A 699 -4.48 -17.96 -20.35
C HIS A 699 -3.32 -18.62 -21.12
N ALA A 700 -3.05 -18.20 -22.36
CA ALA A 700 -1.94 -18.71 -23.16
C ALA A 700 -0.58 -18.47 -22.49
N ILE A 701 -0.38 -17.31 -21.88
CA ILE A 701 0.85 -17.00 -21.12
C ILE A 701 0.96 -17.90 -19.89
N GLY A 702 -0.14 -18.13 -19.16
CA GLY A 702 -0.18 -19.11 -18.07
C GLY A 702 0.22 -20.51 -18.53
N LEU A 703 -0.25 -20.96 -19.69
CA LEU A 703 0.15 -22.24 -20.29
C LEU A 703 1.65 -22.27 -20.63
N LEU A 704 2.21 -21.19 -21.19
CA LEU A 704 3.67 -21.07 -21.43
C LEU A 704 4.46 -21.13 -20.12
N MET A 705 3.97 -20.47 -19.07
CA MET A 705 4.57 -20.51 -17.74
C MET A 705 4.57 -21.93 -17.19
N LEU A 706 3.44 -22.64 -17.26
CA LEU A 706 3.35 -24.06 -16.85
C LEU A 706 4.29 -24.95 -17.66
N ALA A 707 4.43 -24.71 -18.97
CA ALA A 707 5.38 -25.42 -19.82
C ALA A 707 6.84 -25.14 -19.44
N ALA A 708 7.15 -23.96 -18.88
CA ALA A 708 8.48 -23.56 -18.43
C ALA A 708 8.86 -24.10 -17.04
N LEU A 709 7.88 -24.53 -16.25
CA LEU A 709 8.06 -25.12 -14.91
C LEU A 709 8.19 -26.66 -14.96
N PRO A 710 8.75 -27.29 -13.92
CA PRO A 710 8.70 -28.75 -13.75
C PRO A 710 7.28 -29.32 -13.68
N ILE A 711 7.05 -30.49 -14.28
CA ILE A 711 5.82 -31.27 -14.07
C ILE A 711 5.98 -32.17 -12.83
N ARG A 712 5.06 -32.00 -11.87
CA ARG A 712 5.03 -32.73 -10.59
C ARG A 712 3.71 -33.46 -10.36
N ASN A 713 3.76 -34.50 -9.54
CA ASN A 713 2.61 -35.35 -9.18
C ASN A 713 2.24 -35.28 -7.69
N HIS A 714 2.79 -34.32 -6.96
CA HIS A 714 2.57 -34.09 -5.53
C HIS A 714 2.32 -32.59 -5.32
N PRO A 715 1.53 -32.18 -4.31
CA PRO A 715 1.29 -30.77 -4.00
C PRO A 715 2.57 -30.07 -3.52
N LEU A 716 2.68 -28.76 -3.77
CA LEU A 716 3.66 -27.89 -3.14
C LEU A 716 2.95 -27.19 -2.00
N VAL A 717 3.51 -27.30 -0.81
CA VAL A 717 3.03 -26.59 0.37
C VAL A 717 4.17 -25.69 0.80
N ASN A 718 3.89 -24.41 1.01
CA ASN A 718 4.84 -23.60 1.74
C ASN A 718 4.91 -24.12 3.19
N ASN A 719 5.90 -24.96 3.46
CA ASN A 719 6.20 -25.44 4.80
C ASN A 719 7.27 -24.56 5.47
N ASP A 720 7.63 -23.42 4.88
CA ASP A 720 8.45 -22.43 5.56
C ASP A 720 7.61 -21.78 6.68
N GLU A 721 7.35 -22.55 7.73
CA GLU A 721 7.16 -21.97 9.05
C GLU A 721 8.48 -21.32 9.41
N TYR A 722 8.61 -20.03 9.07
CA TYR A 722 9.66 -19.21 9.66
C TYR A 722 9.34 -19.12 11.15
N ASP A 723 10.02 -19.96 11.94
CA ASP A 723 10.05 -19.90 13.39
C ASP A 723 10.81 -18.63 13.80
N SER A 724 10.22 -17.46 13.48
CA SER A 724 10.76 -16.15 13.79
C SER A 724 10.46 -15.84 15.25
N VAL A 725 11.28 -16.40 16.14
CA VAL A 725 11.17 -16.10 17.56
C VAL A 725 11.46 -14.63 17.78
N THR A 726 10.42 -13.83 18.02
CA THR A 726 10.54 -12.42 18.35
C THR A 726 10.58 -12.31 19.86
N THR A 727 11.68 -11.77 20.39
CA THR A 727 11.87 -11.58 21.83
C THR A 727 11.56 -10.13 22.19
N PHE A 728 10.64 -9.94 23.14
CA PHE A 728 10.25 -8.65 23.70
C PHE A 728 10.98 -8.45 25.01
N VAL A 729 11.97 -7.56 25.01
CA VAL A 729 12.74 -7.22 26.20
C VAL A 729 12.15 -5.97 26.81
N PRO A 730 11.79 -5.94 28.11
CA PRO A 730 11.24 -4.74 28.72
C PRO A 730 12.21 -3.57 28.57
N SER A 731 11.71 -2.36 28.29
CA SER A 731 12.54 -1.15 28.34
C SER A 731 13.22 -0.99 29.70
N ARG A 732 14.21 -0.11 29.81
CA ARG A 732 14.90 0.19 31.08
C ARG A 732 13.92 0.57 32.19
N GLU A 733 12.87 1.32 31.87
CA GLU A 733 11.81 1.69 32.82
C GLU A 733 10.86 0.53 33.10
N ALA A 734 10.46 -0.24 32.08
CA ALA A 734 9.61 -1.41 32.25
C ALA A 734 10.26 -2.49 33.13
N THR A 735 11.59 -2.62 33.05
CA THR A 735 12.39 -3.52 33.89
C THR A 735 12.24 -3.17 35.37
N GLN A 736 12.15 -1.88 35.72
CA GLN A 736 11.93 -1.42 37.10
C GLN A 736 10.53 -1.81 37.62
N LEU A 737 9.56 -1.97 36.73
CA LEU A 737 8.21 -2.45 37.03
C LEU A 737 8.10 -3.98 37.08
N HIS A 738 9.22 -4.71 37.00
CA HIS A 738 9.25 -6.19 37.00
C HIS A 738 8.44 -6.82 35.86
N ILE A 739 8.27 -6.09 34.75
CA ILE A 739 7.71 -6.65 33.52
C ILE A 739 8.71 -7.70 33.01
N ARG A 740 8.23 -8.89 32.66
CA ARG A 740 9.08 -10.02 32.24
C ARG A 740 9.31 -9.98 30.74
N THR A 741 10.47 -10.47 30.30
CA THR A 741 10.70 -10.77 28.89
C THR A 741 9.62 -11.71 28.37
N ASP A 742 9.04 -11.36 27.22
CA ASP A 742 8.07 -12.19 26.52
C ASP A 742 8.67 -12.70 25.21
N VAL A 743 8.16 -13.82 24.72
CA VAL A 743 8.61 -14.45 23.49
C VAL A 743 7.38 -14.77 22.66
N LEU A 744 7.27 -14.11 21.51
CA LEU A 744 6.28 -14.48 20.51
C LEU A 744 6.92 -15.41 19.51
N ARG A 745 6.23 -16.52 19.27
CA ARG A 745 6.50 -17.41 18.13
C ARG A 745 5.34 -17.23 17.17
N PRO A 746 5.33 -16.15 16.36
CA PRO A 746 4.27 -15.94 15.40
C PRO A 746 4.32 -17.09 14.40
N ARG A 747 3.29 -17.93 14.40
CA ARG A 747 3.06 -18.88 13.32
C ARG A 747 2.40 -18.11 12.18
N VAL A 748 3.18 -17.35 11.42
CA VAL A 748 2.69 -16.83 10.14
C VAL A 748 2.76 -17.99 9.16
N LYS A 749 1.66 -18.74 9.08
CA LYS A 749 1.54 -19.84 8.15
C LYS A 749 1.06 -19.26 6.82
N ASP A 750 2.00 -18.95 5.93
CA ASP A 750 1.67 -18.73 4.52
C ASP A 750 1.18 -20.06 3.94
N MET A 751 -0.12 -20.38 4.07
CA MET A 751 -0.70 -21.66 3.62
C MET A 751 -0.94 -21.68 2.10
N ARG A 752 -0.02 -21.18 1.30
CA ARG A 752 -0.09 -21.41 -0.15
C ARG A 752 0.15 -22.89 -0.44
N ILE A 753 -0.93 -23.55 -0.84
CA ILE A 753 -0.92 -24.92 -1.37
C ILE A 753 -1.14 -24.81 -2.87
N VAL A 754 -0.29 -25.46 -3.64
CA VAL A 754 -0.44 -25.57 -5.08
C VAL A 754 -0.55 -27.03 -5.44
N GLU A 755 -1.66 -27.43 -6.05
CA GLU A 755 -1.98 -28.82 -6.36
C GLU A 755 -1.00 -29.45 -7.35
N PRO A 756 -0.94 -30.79 -7.48
CA PRO A 756 -0.15 -31.47 -8.51
C PRO A 756 -0.38 -30.89 -9.92
N ALA A 757 0.60 -31.04 -10.82
CA ALA A 757 0.47 -30.47 -12.14
C ALA A 757 -0.72 -31.08 -12.91
N GLU A 758 -1.59 -30.22 -13.42
CA GLU A 758 -2.76 -30.62 -14.21
C GLU A 758 -2.69 -30.09 -15.64
N LEU A 759 -3.30 -30.82 -16.57
CA LEU A 759 -3.57 -30.39 -17.93
C LEU A 759 -5.00 -30.79 -18.30
N TRP A 760 -5.72 -29.84 -18.88
CA TRP A 760 -7.02 -30.02 -19.51
C TRP A 760 -6.89 -29.56 -20.98
N ASP A 761 -7.40 -30.35 -21.92
CA ASP A 761 -7.31 -30.06 -23.36
C ASP A 761 -8.71 -30.02 -23.99
N PRO A 762 -9.47 -28.93 -23.77
CA PRO A 762 -10.83 -28.80 -24.29
C PRO A 762 -10.91 -28.74 -25.83
N LEU A 763 -9.78 -28.54 -26.52
CA LEU A 763 -9.74 -28.36 -27.96
C LEU A 763 -9.27 -29.60 -28.74
N GLY A 764 -8.35 -30.39 -28.16
CA GLY A 764 -7.69 -31.50 -28.82
C GLY A 764 -8.25 -32.88 -28.50
N ARG A 765 -8.95 -33.08 -27.36
CA ARG A 765 -9.51 -34.38 -26.97
C ARG A 765 -11.02 -34.27 -26.72
N PRO A 766 -11.86 -35.12 -27.35
CA PRO A 766 -13.31 -35.03 -27.24
C PRO A 766 -13.85 -35.41 -25.85
N GLU A 767 -13.05 -36.08 -25.03
CA GLU A 767 -13.42 -36.39 -23.65
C GLU A 767 -13.06 -35.19 -22.76
N ALA A 768 -14.07 -34.46 -22.31
CA ALA A 768 -13.91 -33.42 -21.30
C ALA A 768 -13.34 -34.06 -20.02
N GLY A 769 -12.04 -33.91 -19.79
CA GLY A 769 -11.38 -34.58 -18.69
C GLY A 769 -9.92 -34.21 -18.51
N LYS A 770 -9.46 -34.35 -17.26
CA LYS A 770 -8.07 -34.18 -16.86
C LYS A 770 -7.19 -35.20 -17.57
N ILE A 771 -6.12 -34.75 -18.24
CA ILE A 771 -5.14 -35.63 -18.87
C ILE A 771 -4.21 -36.20 -17.80
N THR A 772 -4.20 -37.52 -17.63
CA THR A 772 -3.41 -38.20 -16.59
C THR A 772 -1.93 -38.35 -16.94
N ASN A 773 -1.60 -38.46 -18.23
CA ASN A 773 -0.24 -38.60 -18.74
C ASN A 773 0.03 -37.54 -19.80
N PHE A 774 0.65 -36.44 -19.38
CA PHE A 774 1.03 -35.33 -20.24
C PHE A 774 2.48 -34.89 -20.02
N TYR A 775 2.98 -34.11 -20.97
CA TYR A 775 4.33 -33.57 -21.05
C TYR A 775 4.27 -32.05 -21.24
N HIS A 776 5.41 -31.38 -21.09
CA HIS A 776 5.48 -29.92 -21.24
C HIS A 776 5.02 -29.45 -22.63
N GLU A 777 5.25 -30.25 -23.68
CA GLU A 777 4.79 -29.95 -25.04
C GLU A 777 3.25 -29.92 -25.16
N ASP A 778 2.52 -30.64 -24.31
CA ASP A 778 1.06 -30.69 -24.39
C ASP A 778 0.41 -29.35 -23.98
N TYR A 779 1.00 -28.61 -23.02
CA TYR A 779 0.58 -27.23 -22.74
C TYR A 779 0.76 -26.33 -23.96
N ILE A 780 1.84 -26.53 -24.72
CA ILE A 780 2.15 -25.72 -25.89
C ILE A 780 1.24 -26.10 -27.07
N ASN A 781 0.91 -27.39 -27.24
CA ASN A 781 -0.04 -27.86 -28.24
C ASN A 781 -1.44 -27.26 -28.03
N LEU A 782 -1.86 -27.06 -26.78
CA LEU A 782 -3.12 -26.37 -26.47
C LEU A 782 -3.10 -24.91 -26.94
N ILE A 783 -1.95 -24.23 -26.90
CA ILE A 783 -1.81 -22.85 -27.41
C ILE A 783 -1.96 -22.83 -28.95
N ASP A 784 -1.41 -23.81 -29.66
CA ASP A 784 -1.61 -23.92 -31.12
C ASP A 784 -3.09 -24.15 -31.46
N ALA A 785 -3.75 -25.04 -30.72
CA ALA A 785 -5.17 -25.30 -30.88
C ALA A 785 -5.99 -24.04 -30.62
N LEU A 786 -5.67 -23.30 -29.56
CA LEU A 786 -6.28 -22.01 -29.24
C LEU A 786 -6.12 -21.01 -30.40
N PHE A 787 -4.93 -20.86 -30.96
CA PHE A 787 -4.71 -19.94 -32.10
C PHE A 787 -5.45 -20.37 -33.35
N LYS A 788 -5.57 -21.69 -33.59
CA LYS A 788 -6.36 -22.23 -34.69
C LYS A 788 -7.85 -21.92 -34.51
N GLU A 789 -8.38 -22.06 -33.30
CA GLU A 789 -9.78 -21.75 -32.99
C GLU A 789 -10.06 -20.24 -33.10
N LEU A 790 -9.18 -19.38 -32.59
CA LEU A 790 -9.28 -17.92 -32.76
C LEU A 790 -9.27 -17.54 -34.25
N GLY A 791 -8.41 -18.18 -35.05
CA GLY A 791 -8.34 -17.97 -36.48
C GLY A 791 -9.57 -18.49 -37.25
N ALA A 792 -10.09 -19.67 -36.87
CA ALA A 792 -11.28 -20.24 -37.47
C ALA A 792 -12.54 -19.40 -37.22
N ASN A 793 -12.59 -18.71 -36.06
CA ASN A 793 -13.68 -17.79 -35.71
C ASN A 793 -13.41 -16.34 -36.14
N ASN A 794 -12.36 -16.10 -36.96
CA ASN A 794 -12.00 -14.78 -37.49
C ASN A 794 -11.87 -13.69 -36.39
N VAL A 795 -11.38 -14.07 -35.21
CA VAL A 795 -11.19 -13.14 -34.09
C VAL A 795 -10.07 -12.18 -34.43
N GLU A 796 -10.31 -10.88 -34.21
CA GLU A 796 -9.28 -9.87 -34.33
C GLU A 796 -8.39 -9.90 -33.09
N VAL A 797 -7.08 -10.08 -33.29
CA VAL A 797 -6.12 -10.29 -32.21
C VAL A 797 -5.02 -9.23 -32.23
N SER A 798 -4.40 -9.01 -31.07
CA SER A 798 -3.24 -8.13 -31.00
C SER A 798 -1.99 -8.83 -31.57
N MET A 799 -1.51 -8.35 -32.72
CA MET A 799 -0.38 -8.99 -33.42
C MET A 799 0.91 -9.08 -32.59
N PRO A 800 1.32 -8.04 -31.83
CA PRO A 800 2.51 -8.14 -30.98
C PRO A 800 2.43 -9.26 -29.95
N TRP A 801 1.25 -9.47 -29.33
CA TRP A 801 1.05 -10.54 -28.35
C TRP A 801 1.08 -11.91 -29.01
N VAL A 802 0.43 -12.09 -30.16
CA VAL A 802 0.50 -13.35 -30.92
C VAL A 802 1.94 -13.69 -31.28
N ARG A 803 2.70 -12.73 -31.84
CA ARG A 803 4.10 -12.93 -32.21
C ARG A 803 4.94 -13.36 -31.02
N GLU A 804 4.77 -12.71 -29.88
CA GLU A 804 5.56 -13.00 -28.69
C GLU A 804 5.21 -14.33 -28.03
N ILE A 805 3.91 -14.69 -27.99
CA ILE A 805 3.45 -15.99 -27.51
C ILE A 805 3.97 -17.10 -28.41
N THR A 806 3.85 -16.97 -29.75
CA THR A 806 4.39 -17.96 -30.70
C THR A 806 5.90 -18.10 -30.57
N ARG A 807 6.64 -16.97 -30.50
CA ARG A 807 8.09 -16.99 -30.33
C ARG A 807 8.51 -17.72 -29.04
N THR A 808 7.81 -17.45 -27.94
CA THR A 808 8.08 -18.10 -26.66
C THR A 808 7.70 -19.59 -26.67
N ALA A 809 6.58 -19.94 -27.31
CA ALA A 809 6.16 -21.33 -27.52
C ALA A 809 7.24 -22.13 -28.29
N ASP A 810 7.78 -21.58 -29.37
CA ASP A 810 8.81 -22.24 -30.19
C ASP A 810 10.16 -22.37 -29.46
N ASP A 811 10.54 -21.35 -28.70
CA ASP A 811 11.72 -21.40 -27.82
C ASP A 811 11.55 -22.50 -26.76
N LEU A 812 10.40 -22.56 -26.08
CA LEU A 812 10.10 -23.60 -25.10
C LEU A 812 10.05 -24.99 -25.72
N ARG A 813 9.44 -25.19 -26.90
CA ARG A 813 9.48 -26.48 -27.62
C ARG A 813 10.91 -26.95 -27.83
N THR A 814 11.78 -26.05 -28.31
CA THR A 814 13.19 -26.36 -28.56
C THR A 814 13.90 -26.81 -27.29
N GLN A 815 13.69 -26.09 -26.19
CA GLN A 815 14.27 -26.43 -24.89
C GLN A 815 13.69 -27.74 -24.32
N ARG A 816 12.40 -28.02 -24.53
CA ARG A 816 11.70 -29.19 -23.97
C ARG A 816 11.97 -30.48 -24.72
N ARG A 817 12.22 -30.44 -26.02
CA ARG A 817 12.64 -31.62 -26.80
C ARG A 817 13.94 -32.24 -26.30
N ALA A 818 14.82 -31.44 -25.69
CA ALA A 818 16.07 -31.90 -25.11
C ALA A 818 15.89 -32.64 -23.77
N VAL A 819 14.75 -32.47 -23.10
CA VAL A 819 14.46 -33.12 -21.82
C VAL A 819 13.88 -34.51 -22.10
N ARG A 820 14.56 -35.58 -21.66
CA ARG A 820 14.06 -36.96 -21.85
C ARG A 820 12.64 -37.08 -21.27
N ARG A 821 11.73 -37.70 -22.04
CA ARG A 821 10.37 -38.01 -21.57
C ARG A 821 10.44 -38.78 -20.26
N GLY A 822 9.74 -38.30 -19.24
CA GLY A 822 9.71 -38.91 -17.91
C GLY A 822 10.78 -38.40 -16.93
N THR A 823 11.71 -37.53 -17.33
CA THR A 823 12.63 -36.89 -16.38
C THR A 823 11.82 -35.93 -15.50
N ARG A 824 11.70 -36.26 -14.21
CA ARG A 824 11.01 -35.46 -13.20
C ARG A 824 12.04 -35.02 -12.17
N GLY A 825 12.29 -33.72 -12.05
CA GLY A 825 13.27 -33.19 -11.10
C GLY A 825 13.52 -31.69 -11.25
N LYS A 826 14.14 -31.07 -10.24
CA LYS A 826 14.46 -29.63 -10.20
C LYS A 826 15.35 -29.13 -11.35
N GLU A 827 15.98 -30.03 -12.11
CA GLU A 827 16.78 -29.66 -13.29
C GLU A 827 15.91 -29.39 -14.54
N THR A 828 14.60 -29.58 -14.44
CA THR A 828 13.67 -29.43 -15.57
C THR A 828 13.11 -28.02 -15.74
N TRP A 829 13.74 -26.97 -15.21
CA TRP A 829 13.33 -25.60 -15.52
C TRP A 829 13.77 -25.23 -16.93
N ALA A 830 12.86 -24.65 -17.72
CA ALA A 830 13.26 -23.99 -18.96
C ALA A 830 14.03 -22.68 -18.66
N ALA A 831 14.58 -22.06 -19.70
CA ALA A 831 14.88 -20.64 -19.69
C ALA A 831 13.60 -19.86 -19.99
N TRP A 832 13.21 -18.95 -19.10
CA TRP A 832 12.09 -18.04 -19.33
C TRP A 832 12.57 -16.79 -20.07
N ARG A 833 12.03 -16.55 -21.26
CA ARG A 833 12.43 -15.43 -22.13
C ARG A 833 11.26 -14.61 -22.66
N PHE A 834 10.07 -14.72 -22.05
CA PHE A 834 8.90 -13.94 -22.46
C PHE A 834 9.08 -12.46 -22.14
N ILE A 835 8.64 -11.59 -23.05
CA ILE A 835 8.72 -10.13 -22.96
C ILE A 835 7.33 -9.55 -23.18
N VAL A 836 6.84 -8.70 -22.28
CA VAL A 836 5.59 -7.97 -22.55
C VAL A 836 5.82 -7.04 -23.75
N PRO A 837 5.08 -7.20 -24.87
CA PRO A 837 5.30 -6.39 -26.06
C PRO A 837 4.99 -4.92 -25.79
N ALA A 838 5.62 -4.01 -26.52
CA ALA A 838 5.30 -2.58 -26.43
C ALA A 838 3.87 -2.31 -26.96
N TYR A 839 3.15 -1.38 -26.33
CA TYR A 839 1.81 -0.99 -26.78
C TYR A 839 1.83 -0.47 -28.22
N THR A 840 0.88 -0.96 -28.99
CA THR A 840 0.59 -0.54 -30.35
C THR A 840 -0.84 -0.89 -30.70
N LYS A 841 -1.44 -0.10 -31.58
CA LYS A 841 -2.80 -0.29 -32.09
C LYS A 841 -2.88 -1.37 -33.18
N THR A 842 -1.76 -1.98 -33.58
CA THR A 842 -1.73 -2.98 -34.64
C THR A 842 -2.43 -4.27 -34.23
N THR A 843 -3.48 -4.62 -34.98
CA THR A 843 -4.22 -5.88 -34.84
C THR A 843 -3.88 -6.83 -35.99
N ALA A 844 -4.41 -8.04 -35.95
CA ALA A 844 -4.30 -9.04 -37.02
C ALA A 844 -5.57 -9.87 -37.13
N LYS A 845 -5.82 -10.38 -38.34
CA LYS A 845 -6.81 -11.43 -38.60
C LYS A 845 -6.15 -12.63 -39.25
N PHE A 846 -6.77 -13.78 -39.10
CA PHE A 846 -6.29 -15.01 -39.70
C PHE A 846 -6.80 -15.10 -41.14
N GLN A 847 -5.87 -15.11 -42.11
CA GLN A 847 -6.16 -15.20 -43.54
C GLN A 847 -5.18 -16.18 -44.17
N ASP A 848 -5.69 -17.09 -45.01
CA ASP A 848 -4.88 -18.08 -45.74
C ASP A 848 -3.92 -18.88 -44.86
N GLY A 849 -4.36 -19.27 -43.67
CA GLY A 849 -3.56 -20.07 -42.74
C GLY A 849 -2.50 -19.28 -41.95
N ARG A 850 -2.50 -17.95 -42.01
CA ARG A 850 -1.55 -17.09 -41.29
C ARG A 850 -2.21 -15.86 -40.67
N TRP A 851 -1.64 -15.36 -39.59
CA TRP A 851 -2.01 -14.06 -39.01
C TRP A 851 -1.44 -12.92 -39.85
N VAL A 852 -2.33 -12.13 -40.47
CA VAL A 852 -1.97 -10.97 -41.30
C VAL A 852 -2.26 -9.70 -40.51
N THR A 853 -1.26 -8.83 -40.41
CA THR A 853 -1.40 -7.53 -39.71
C THR A 853 -2.41 -6.66 -40.44
N ILE A 854 -3.38 -6.16 -39.69
CA ILE A 854 -4.29 -5.09 -40.11
C ILE A 854 -3.71 -3.82 -39.52
N VAL A 855 -3.21 -2.96 -40.41
CA VAL A 855 -2.79 -1.62 -40.00
C VAL A 855 -4.07 -0.79 -39.90
N PRO A 856 -4.42 -0.24 -38.72
CA PRO A 856 -5.59 0.63 -38.58
C PRO A 856 -5.51 1.87 -39.47
#